data_AF-A0A8W8KW26-F1
#
_entry.id   AF-A0A8W8KW26-F1
#
_cell.length_a   1.000
_cell.length_b   1.000
_cell.length_c   1.000
_cell.angle_alpha   90.00
_cell.angle_beta   90.00
_cell.angle_gamma   90.00
#
_symmetry.space_group_name_H-M   'P 1'
#
loop_
_entity.id
_entity.type
_entity.pdbx_description
1 polymer ?
#
loop_
_entity_poly.entity_id
_entity_poly.type
_entity_poly.pdbx_seq_one_letter_code
_entity_poly.pdbx_strand_id
1 'polypeptide(L)'
;MDIIRSMFTFAMPLQEWLCSFGTVHISSDSDSYIRNLQTTMVAFDVDVRDKLVVNSSPPSDTTELVLRVIEKKIRQGEKNVLTQGFGMMSDDPDAQVSCFTNIEYRHPNSSVNLLQRSVWKKLHHCIGDVWMRALLEETAIFTKCSQTCYIQLAGTPVFVKSKSETGLFIKKCVKKDIQGTGKHHRKRKQDWQAERRKCQKRRRTEDLEEPCAKKMKMIDDEIVLVNRPEAEKLPAQEQTPSFNPYKYHLYLAQSYLYSSDYREKFPASHVLSRAHFCLYEEICNVDVTGSMSPPYDTNGHPPISAPRITVPHLLSLEELLQSLQQNHKAYKYWTYLNTCCPVVSVKKKLTKGRRMNLKIPDHVLLKDCVPPQKVYIFLRKVFIEVVPLQIVGCLHNRNHFLKAIKTLVYLGRYEKMCVGDLLKGIKTKTIPWLKTVSPHCIKLHLLAKVLYWLMNDFIITLIKVFFYVTETATFRNQLLFYRKRVWSKLHSNGIKDLRKKGVLTSVKKTAVTASLQNGSCLGEASIRFLPKLRSLRPIANLGRQPPPIAKSALPINKQLMNVLTVLSYLTSCDPSWIGAAKFGTDDIFLDWKEFALNWKKDPERNHLYFVKTDIKACFDGILQEKLLEIIEDFLSQAPDEDVIVRKFVSHYASDCKVVCKFKKIASGFDGYISDFEKFIQKFIEDNKLCNMVFVNQMINQQMHLEEVFEKLKCHIQNNIIKIGRQYFKQSIGISQGSVLSTLLCNIYYGQMERTFMPPQDDELLMRMVDDSLFVTPSRERAELFLCKMIKGNSEFNFSINADKILVDFDYQHETCGMMKKNPGDWFPWCGMLFNTKTLEVGSDLTRYQGIRMRHTLTVDVSVNPGRTMKRKLLMSLRPKCHAIFLDTELNSTEVCVSNCYRLLLLTAFKFHCYASCLPDKQRVKDNPGFFHTMIYDIGCYFYSQASVQSVRKFGDKFLFDVPSDVMQWLCWYAFIMKMKCHSSSYKRLTQMMKQSLKSTEKLLRKKDKTIAKSLKRVCGRNIPVELKAL
;
A
#
# COMPACT_ATOMS: atom_id res chain seq x y z
N MET A 1 2.52 -23.44 -6.03
CA MET A 1 3.75 -23.97 -5.41
C MET A 1 4.54 -22.91 -4.64
N ASP A 2 5.13 -21.91 -5.30
CA ASP A 2 6.09 -20.98 -4.64
C ASP A 2 5.51 -20.19 -3.47
N ILE A 3 4.23 -19.83 -3.53
CA ILE A 3 3.55 -19.14 -2.43
C ILE A 3 3.51 -20.03 -1.19
N ILE A 4 3.07 -21.29 -1.31
CA ILE A 4 2.99 -22.23 -0.19
C ILE A 4 4.40 -22.49 0.36
N ARG A 5 5.38 -22.78 -0.50
CA ARG A 5 6.80 -22.98 -0.13
C ARG A 5 7.44 -21.76 0.54
N SER A 6 6.90 -20.56 0.31
CA SER A 6 7.38 -19.35 0.96
C SER A 6 6.81 -19.14 2.37
N MET A 7 5.67 -19.76 2.68
CA MET A 7 4.94 -19.59 3.95
C MET A 7 5.20 -20.71 4.96
N PHE A 8 5.71 -21.86 4.50
CA PHE A 8 6.00 -23.01 5.35
C PHE A 8 7.47 -23.41 5.22
N THR A 9 7.98 -24.18 6.17
CA THR A 9 9.35 -24.74 6.10
C THR A 9 9.42 -25.92 5.15
N PHE A 10 8.43 -26.81 5.22
CA PHE A 10 8.28 -27.94 4.33
C PHE A 10 6.96 -27.83 3.56
N ALA A 11 7.00 -28.14 2.26
CA ALA A 11 5.80 -28.21 1.42
C ALA A 11 6.05 -29.16 0.24
N MET A 12 5.29 -30.26 0.19
CA MET A 12 5.42 -31.35 -0.77
C MET A 12 4.04 -31.87 -1.21
N PRO A 13 3.93 -32.59 -2.34
CA PRO A 13 2.71 -33.30 -2.72
C PRO A 13 2.27 -34.28 -1.61
N LEU A 14 0.96 -34.47 -1.48
CA LEU A 14 0.38 -35.39 -0.51
C LEU A 14 0.88 -36.83 -0.76
N GLN A 15 1.00 -37.24 -2.02
CA GLN A 15 1.59 -38.53 -2.37
C GLN A 15 3.01 -38.69 -1.82
N GLU A 16 3.88 -37.68 -1.96
CA GLU A 16 5.27 -37.74 -1.46
C GLU A 16 5.30 -37.82 0.07
N TRP A 17 4.43 -37.06 0.73
CA TRP A 17 4.28 -37.12 2.18
C TRP A 17 3.83 -38.52 2.63
N LEU A 18 2.85 -39.12 1.95
CA LEU A 18 2.32 -40.44 2.23
C LEU A 18 3.31 -41.58 1.91
N CYS A 19 4.08 -41.45 0.82
CA CYS A 19 5.10 -42.44 0.43
C CYS A 19 6.24 -42.58 1.43
N SER A 20 6.42 -41.62 2.35
CA SER A 20 7.33 -41.81 3.48
C SER A 20 6.85 -42.81 4.53
N PHE A 21 5.64 -43.38 4.37
CA PHE A 21 4.98 -44.26 5.34
C PHE A 21 4.42 -45.56 4.76
N GLY A 22 4.46 -45.78 3.44
CA GLY A 22 3.97 -46.99 2.77
C GLY A 22 3.35 -46.75 1.39
N THR A 23 2.87 -47.81 0.73
CA THR A 23 2.11 -47.74 -0.54
C THR A 23 0.65 -47.37 -0.27
N VAL A 24 0.27 -46.13 -0.58
CA VAL A 24 -1.10 -45.59 -0.35
C VAL A 24 -1.98 -45.60 -1.62
N HIS A 25 -1.48 -46.22 -2.69
CA HIS A 25 -2.22 -46.44 -3.94
C HIS A 25 -1.80 -47.77 -4.57
N ILE A 26 -2.72 -48.42 -5.26
CA ILE A 26 -2.54 -49.68 -6.00
C ILE A 26 -2.79 -49.42 -7.50
N SER A 27 -2.28 -50.29 -8.37
CA SER A 27 -2.37 -50.13 -9.84
C SER A 27 -3.82 -50.12 -10.38
N SER A 28 -4.78 -50.58 -9.59
CA SER A 28 -6.23 -50.56 -9.89
C SER A 28 -6.95 -49.27 -9.45
N ASP A 29 -6.25 -48.30 -8.85
CA ASP A 29 -6.85 -47.05 -8.42
C ASP A 29 -7.16 -46.12 -9.59
N SER A 30 -8.30 -45.42 -9.53
CA SER A 30 -8.66 -44.45 -10.56
C SER A 30 -7.60 -43.36 -10.74
N ASP A 31 -7.32 -42.97 -11.98
CA ASP A 31 -6.41 -41.87 -12.33
C ASP A 31 -6.75 -40.55 -11.61
N SER A 32 -8.03 -40.31 -11.35
CA SER A 32 -8.52 -39.14 -10.61
C SER A 32 -8.03 -39.11 -9.15
N TYR A 33 -8.05 -40.26 -8.47
CA TYR A 33 -7.54 -40.42 -7.11
C TYR A 33 -6.03 -40.17 -7.05
N ILE A 34 -5.27 -40.81 -7.93
CA ILE A 34 -3.81 -40.67 -8.00
C ILE A 34 -3.43 -39.21 -8.31
N ARG A 35 -4.10 -38.58 -9.28
CA ARG A 35 -3.89 -37.18 -9.63
C ARG A 35 -4.20 -36.24 -8.45
N ASN A 36 -5.22 -36.53 -7.65
CA ASN A 36 -5.51 -35.75 -6.45
C ASN A 36 -4.36 -35.81 -5.44
N LEU A 37 -3.83 -37.01 -5.17
CA LEU A 37 -2.67 -37.18 -4.27
C LEU A 37 -1.42 -36.46 -4.78
N GLN A 38 -1.20 -36.46 -6.10
CA GLN A 38 -0.06 -35.79 -6.74
C GLN A 38 -0.17 -34.26 -6.75
N THR A 39 -1.39 -33.73 -6.79
CA THR A 39 -1.62 -32.29 -6.96
C THR A 39 -1.97 -31.58 -5.66
N THR A 40 -2.54 -32.29 -4.68
CA THR A 40 -2.77 -31.79 -3.33
C THR A 40 -1.43 -31.59 -2.63
N MET A 41 -1.25 -30.43 -2.00
CA MET A 41 -0.02 -30.06 -1.31
C MET A 41 -0.24 -30.11 0.19
N VAL A 42 0.72 -30.69 0.90
CA VAL A 42 0.81 -30.70 2.36
C VAL A 42 1.96 -29.80 2.78
N ALA A 43 1.74 -28.95 3.79
CA ALA A 43 2.75 -28.03 4.29
C ALA A 43 2.75 -27.92 5.82
N PHE A 44 3.94 -27.84 6.41
CA PHE A 44 4.15 -27.83 7.87
C PHE A 44 5.48 -27.14 8.22
N ASP A 45 5.63 -26.74 9.47
CA ASP A 45 6.84 -26.05 9.96
C ASP A 45 7.79 -26.95 10.74
N VAL A 46 7.26 -27.97 11.43
CA VAL A 46 8.02 -28.98 12.16
C VAL A 46 7.73 -30.31 11.49
N ASP A 47 8.78 -31.10 11.24
CA ASP A 47 8.60 -32.45 10.70
C ASP A 47 7.96 -33.33 11.78
N VAL A 48 6.74 -33.79 11.51
CA VAL A 48 5.91 -34.54 12.46
C VAL A 48 6.00 -36.05 12.24
N ARG A 49 6.71 -36.47 11.18
CA ARG A 49 6.81 -37.87 10.75
C ARG A 49 7.46 -38.75 11.82
N ASP A 50 8.42 -38.19 12.58
CA ASP A 50 9.14 -38.89 13.65
C ASP A 50 8.33 -39.08 14.95
N LYS A 51 7.17 -38.42 15.08
CA LYS A 51 6.36 -38.41 16.32
C LYS A 51 5.16 -39.36 16.30
N LEU A 52 4.91 -40.01 15.17
CA LEU A 52 3.69 -40.80 14.95
C LEU A 52 3.98 -42.28 15.21
N VAL A 53 3.48 -42.80 16.33
CA VAL A 53 3.56 -44.23 16.67
C VAL A 53 2.43 -44.97 15.96
N VAL A 54 2.79 -46.04 15.24
CA VAL A 54 1.87 -46.85 14.44
C VAL A 54 1.09 -47.79 15.35
N ASN A 55 -0.19 -47.52 15.56
CA ASN A 55 -1.16 -48.51 16.03
C ASN A 55 -2.26 -48.65 14.98
N SER A 56 -2.47 -49.87 14.47
CA SER A 56 -3.50 -50.19 13.49
C SER A 56 -4.85 -50.36 14.18
N SER A 57 -5.65 -49.30 14.22
CA SER A 57 -7.09 -49.39 14.51
C SER A 57 -7.88 -49.37 13.19
N PRO A 58 -8.99 -50.12 13.08
CA PRO A 58 -9.87 -50.02 11.92
C PRO A 58 -10.39 -48.58 11.78
N PRO A 59 -10.51 -48.05 10.55
CA PRO A 59 -10.94 -46.67 10.32
C PRO A 59 -12.38 -46.47 10.79
N SER A 60 -12.62 -45.43 11.59
CA SER A 60 -13.95 -44.98 11.99
C SER A 60 -14.66 -44.27 10.83
N ASP A 61 -15.91 -43.84 11.04
CA ASP A 61 -16.57 -43.00 10.02
C ASP A 61 -15.78 -41.69 9.82
N THR A 62 -15.59 -41.31 8.57
CA THR A 62 -14.77 -40.13 8.22
C THR A 62 -15.37 -38.84 8.79
N THR A 63 -16.70 -38.76 8.87
CA THR A 63 -17.41 -37.62 9.48
C THR A 63 -17.12 -37.52 10.95
N GLU A 64 -17.22 -38.64 11.67
CA GLU A 64 -16.94 -38.70 13.11
C GLU A 64 -15.50 -38.27 13.42
N LEU A 65 -14.51 -38.78 12.66
CA LEU A 65 -13.12 -38.39 12.84
C LEU A 65 -12.90 -36.89 12.64
N VAL A 66 -13.48 -36.30 11.58
CA VAL A 66 -13.35 -34.87 11.30
C VAL A 66 -13.99 -34.03 12.41
N LEU A 67 -15.16 -34.43 12.92
CA LEU A 67 -15.83 -33.74 14.03
C LEU A 67 -15.00 -33.80 15.33
N ARG A 68 -14.38 -34.95 15.64
CA ARG A 68 -13.47 -35.09 16.79
C ARG A 68 -12.24 -34.18 16.67
N VAL A 69 -11.68 -34.04 15.47
CA VAL A 69 -10.57 -33.10 15.20
C VAL A 69 -11.01 -31.65 15.42
N ILE A 70 -12.21 -31.29 14.93
CA ILE A 70 -12.79 -29.95 15.12
C ILE A 70 -12.97 -29.66 16.61
N GLU A 71 -13.61 -30.57 17.35
CA GLU A 71 -13.84 -30.44 18.79
C GLU A 71 -12.52 -30.26 19.55
N LYS A 72 -11.52 -31.10 19.29
CA LYS A 72 -10.19 -30.99 19.92
C LYS A 72 -9.56 -29.61 19.67
N LYS A 73 -9.56 -29.14 18.42
CA LYS A 73 -8.96 -27.85 18.06
C LYS A 73 -9.71 -26.67 18.69
N ILE A 74 -11.05 -26.72 18.77
CA ILE A 74 -11.85 -25.70 19.46
C ILE A 74 -11.52 -25.68 20.96
N ARG A 75 -11.47 -26.84 21.65
CA ARG A 75 -11.11 -26.92 23.07
C ARG A 75 -9.71 -26.38 23.37
N GLN A 76 -8.77 -26.60 22.46
CA GLN A 76 -7.39 -26.09 22.58
C GLN A 76 -7.26 -24.58 22.24
N GLY A 77 -8.33 -23.93 21.77
CA GLY A 77 -8.27 -22.55 21.28
C GLY A 77 -7.45 -22.38 20.00
N GLU A 78 -7.13 -23.47 19.31
CA GLU A 78 -6.31 -23.45 18.10
C GLU A 78 -7.14 -23.14 16.86
N LYS A 79 -6.63 -22.23 16.01
CA LYS A 79 -7.32 -21.88 14.76
C LYS A 79 -7.02 -22.91 13.68
N ASN A 80 -8.07 -23.51 13.13
CA ASN A 80 -8.00 -24.38 11.95
C ASN A 80 -9.09 -24.00 10.94
N VAL A 81 -8.86 -24.15 9.63
CA VAL A 81 -9.90 -23.93 8.60
C VAL A 81 -11.14 -24.80 8.87
N LEU A 82 -10.96 -26.02 9.39
CA LEU A 82 -12.06 -26.95 9.70
C LEU A 82 -12.93 -26.46 10.86
N THR A 83 -12.39 -25.67 11.79
CA THR A 83 -13.16 -25.14 12.94
C THR A 83 -14.08 -23.98 12.58
N GLN A 84 -13.95 -23.41 11.37
CA GLN A 84 -14.79 -22.28 10.97
C GLN A 84 -16.24 -22.72 10.78
N GLY A 85 -17.19 -22.02 11.40
CA GLY A 85 -18.61 -22.39 11.37
C GLY A 85 -19.06 -23.32 12.50
N PHE A 86 -18.15 -23.77 13.36
CA PHE A 86 -18.43 -24.61 14.53
C PHE A 86 -18.14 -23.86 15.84
N GLY A 87 -18.87 -24.19 16.89
CA GLY A 87 -18.67 -23.68 18.26
C GLY A 87 -18.74 -24.80 19.30
N MET A 88 -18.34 -24.52 20.55
CA MET A 88 -18.76 -25.37 21.66
C MET A 88 -20.25 -25.12 21.93
N MET A 89 -20.98 -26.14 22.40
CA MET A 89 -22.39 -25.98 22.78
C MET A 89 -22.59 -24.76 23.69
N SER A 90 -23.59 -23.96 23.35
CA SER A 90 -24.09 -22.82 24.11
C SER A 90 -25.63 -22.85 24.17
N ASP A 91 -26.24 -22.05 25.05
CA ASP A 91 -27.72 -21.95 25.18
C ASP A 91 -28.36 -21.16 24.00
N ASP A 92 -27.79 -21.25 22.79
CA ASP A 92 -28.29 -20.56 21.60
C ASP A 92 -29.44 -21.38 20.96
N PRO A 93 -30.68 -20.87 20.93
CA PRO A 93 -31.86 -21.61 20.47
C PRO A 93 -31.82 -21.95 18.96
N ASP A 94 -31.00 -21.27 18.15
CA ASP A 94 -30.92 -21.47 16.70
C ASP A 94 -29.79 -22.43 16.28
N ALA A 95 -28.97 -22.92 17.22
CA ALA A 95 -27.80 -23.73 16.92
C ALA A 95 -28.15 -25.23 16.80
N GLN A 96 -27.78 -25.86 15.68
CA GLN A 96 -27.94 -27.31 15.50
C GLN A 96 -26.82 -28.07 16.24
N VAL A 97 -27.18 -29.00 17.10
CA VAL A 97 -26.22 -29.77 17.91
C VAL A 97 -25.75 -31.01 17.16
N SER A 98 -24.46 -31.32 17.22
CA SER A 98 -23.92 -32.58 16.69
C SER A 98 -24.31 -33.75 17.62
N CYS A 99 -24.84 -34.84 17.06
CA CYS A 99 -25.23 -36.03 17.83
C CYS A 99 -24.07 -36.77 18.51
N PHE A 100 -22.81 -36.50 18.13
CA PHE A 100 -21.64 -37.32 18.50
C PHE A 100 -20.56 -36.58 19.30
N THR A 101 -20.63 -35.25 19.40
CA THR A 101 -19.57 -34.41 20.00
C THR A 101 -20.19 -33.17 20.62
N ASN A 102 -19.51 -32.52 21.58
CA ASN A 102 -20.03 -31.36 22.30
C ASN A 102 -19.89 -30.05 21.51
N ILE A 103 -20.06 -30.11 20.18
CA ILE A 103 -19.97 -28.97 19.28
C ILE A 103 -21.32 -28.66 18.65
N GLU A 104 -21.56 -27.38 18.44
CA GLU A 104 -22.72 -26.87 17.72
C GLU A 104 -22.31 -26.42 16.31
N TYR A 105 -23.24 -26.53 15.39
CA TYR A 105 -23.13 -26.10 14.02
C TYR A 105 -23.81 -24.76 13.84
N ARG A 106 -23.01 -23.71 13.61
CA ARG A 106 -23.52 -22.37 13.34
C ARG A 106 -23.68 -22.13 11.84
N HIS A 107 -22.73 -22.62 11.03
CA HIS A 107 -22.73 -22.45 9.58
C HIS A 107 -22.07 -23.63 8.85
N PRO A 108 -22.49 -23.93 7.61
CA PRO A 108 -21.84 -24.92 6.76
C PRO A 108 -20.38 -24.64 6.46
N ASN A 109 -19.55 -25.66 6.70
CA ASN A 109 -18.15 -25.65 6.34
C ASN A 109 -17.91 -26.45 5.05
N SER A 110 -17.69 -25.74 3.95
CA SER A 110 -17.42 -26.36 2.64
C SER A 110 -16.17 -27.26 2.63
N SER A 111 -15.19 -27.00 3.50
CA SER A 111 -13.97 -27.81 3.60
C SER A 111 -14.24 -29.16 4.25
N VAL A 112 -15.13 -29.20 5.25
CA VAL A 112 -15.65 -30.45 5.84
C VAL A 112 -16.41 -31.24 4.79
N ASN A 113 -17.29 -30.60 4.02
CA ASN A 113 -18.00 -31.26 2.92
C ASN A 113 -17.05 -31.82 1.86
N LEU A 114 -15.93 -31.13 1.58
CA LEU A 114 -14.93 -31.60 0.62
C LEU A 114 -14.21 -32.86 1.13
N LEU A 115 -13.95 -32.96 2.44
CA LEU A 115 -13.41 -34.16 3.09
C LEU A 115 -14.39 -35.35 3.09
N GLN A 116 -15.68 -35.13 2.82
CA GLN A 116 -16.67 -36.21 2.69
C GLN A 116 -16.74 -36.82 1.29
N ARG A 117 -16.01 -36.28 0.30
CA ARG A 117 -15.96 -36.84 -1.05
C ARG A 117 -15.23 -38.19 -1.07
N SER A 118 -15.57 -39.05 -2.04
CA SER A 118 -15.04 -40.43 -2.17
C SER A 118 -13.51 -40.51 -2.14
N VAL A 119 -12.82 -39.54 -2.71
CA VAL A 119 -11.35 -39.43 -2.71
C VAL A 119 -10.78 -39.40 -1.29
N TRP A 120 -11.37 -38.59 -0.40
CA TRP A 120 -10.91 -38.43 0.98
C TRP A 120 -11.37 -39.57 1.88
N LYS A 121 -12.57 -40.11 1.66
CA LYS A 121 -13.03 -41.33 2.35
C LYS A 121 -12.15 -42.54 2.02
N LYS A 122 -11.78 -42.71 0.74
CA LYS A 122 -10.83 -43.74 0.31
C LYS A 122 -9.45 -43.54 0.94
N LEU A 123 -8.93 -42.31 0.92
CA LEU A 123 -7.66 -42.00 1.58
C LEU A 123 -7.70 -42.34 3.07
N HIS A 124 -8.77 -41.96 3.77
CA HIS A 124 -8.97 -42.29 5.17
C HIS A 124 -8.98 -43.81 5.41
N HIS A 125 -9.70 -44.57 4.59
CA HIS A 125 -9.71 -46.02 4.68
C HIS A 125 -8.32 -46.64 4.46
N CYS A 126 -7.50 -46.07 3.56
CA CYS A 126 -6.15 -46.55 3.28
C CYS A 126 -5.14 -46.23 4.39
N ILE A 127 -5.24 -45.07 5.04
CA ILE A 127 -4.23 -44.62 6.04
C ILE A 127 -4.67 -44.83 7.49
N GLY A 128 -5.96 -45.04 7.74
CA GLY A 128 -6.55 -45.20 9.07
C GLY A 128 -6.67 -43.90 9.88
N ASP A 129 -7.33 -44.01 11.04
CA ASP A 129 -7.69 -42.88 11.90
C ASP A 129 -6.50 -42.06 12.38
N VAL A 130 -5.44 -42.74 12.84
CA VAL A 130 -4.26 -42.10 13.45
C VAL A 130 -3.60 -41.15 12.47
N TRP A 131 -3.41 -41.60 11.23
CA TRP A 131 -2.75 -40.83 10.18
C TRP A 131 -3.64 -39.74 9.61
N MET A 132 -4.94 -40.02 9.41
CA MET A 132 -5.89 -39.00 8.96
C MET A 132 -6.00 -37.88 9.99
N ARG A 133 -6.04 -38.21 11.28
CA ARG A 133 -6.01 -37.23 12.37
C ARG A 133 -4.74 -36.39 12.35
N ALA A 134 -3.57 -37.03 12.28
CA ALA A 134 -2.29 -36.33 12.23
C ALA A 134 -2.21 -35.37 11.02
N LEU A 135 -2.68 -35.81 9.86
CA LEU A 135 -2.75 -35.01 8.65
C LEU A 135 -3.62 -33.75 8.84
N LEU A 136 -4.80 -33.87 9.45
CA LEU A 136 -5.73 -32.74 9.65
C LEU A 136 -5.33 -31.80 10.81
N GLU A 137 -4.64 -32.34 11.83
CA GLU A 137 -4.26 -31.60 13.04
C GLU A 137 -2.93 -30.86 12.92
N GLU A 138 -1.93 -31.48 12.29
CA GLU A 138 -0.54 -31.03 12.33
C GLU A 138 -0.06 -30.40 11.02
N THR A 139 -0.83 -30.57 9.94
CA THR A 139 -0.46 -30.07 8.61
C THR A 139 -1.47 -29.07 8.04
N ALA A 140 -1.02 -28.25 7.10
CA ALA A 140 -1.87 -27.44 6.25
C ALA A 140 -2.02 -28.10 4.88
N ILE A 141 -3.27 -28.34 4.47
CA ILE A 141 -3.61 -29.05 3.24
C ILE A 141 -4.12 -28.05 2.22
N PHE A 142 -3.62 -28.15 0.98
CA PHE A 142 -4.00 -27.28 -0.13
C PHE A 142 -4.37 -28.11 -1.35
N THR A 143 -5.63 -28.05 -1.77
CA THR A 143 -6.12 -28.71 -2.98
C THR A 143 -5.93 -27.79 -4.18
N LYS A 144 -5.64 -28.37 -5.34
CA LYS A 144 -5.41 -27.61 -6.57
C LYS A 144 -6.75 -27.32 -7.25
N CYS A 145 -7.10 -26.05 -7.46
CA CYS A 145 -8.35 -25.65 -8.12
C CYS A 145 -8.14 -25.19 -9.57
N SER A 146 -6.92 -24.77 -9.95
CA SER A 146 -6.54 -24.48 -11.34
C SER A 146 -5.06 -24.82 -11.57
N GLN A 147 -4.53 -24.60 -12.78
CA GLN A 147 -3.12 -24.92 -13.09
C GLN A 147 -2.11 -24.33 -12.09
N THR A 148 -2.39 -23.14 -11.56
CA THR A 148 -1.48 -22.40 -10.67
C THR A 148 -2.09 -21.96 -9.34
N CYS A 149 -3.37 -22.26 -9.09
CA CYS A 149 -4.08 -21.80 -7.89
C CYS A 149 -4.52 -22.95 -6.97
N TYR A 150 -4.59 -22.66 -5.68
CA TYR A 150 -4.90 -23.62 -4.63
C TYR A 150 -5.96 -23.10 -3.66
N ILE A 151 -6.71 -24.00 -3.04
CA ILE A 151 -7.63 -23.73 -1.93
C ILE A 151 -7.08 -24.40 -0.67
N GLN A 152 -7.03 -23.67 0.44
CA GLN A 152 -6.67 -24.26 1.72
C GLN A 152 -7.87 -25.01 2.30
N LEU A 153 -7.67 -26.30 2.57
CA LEU A 153 -8.70 -27.20 3.07
C LEU A 153 -8.63 -27.39 4.59
N ALA A 154 -7.42 -27.57 5.15
CA ALA A 154 -7.19 -27.79 6.57
C ALA A 154 -5.93 -27.07 7.10
N GLY A 155 -5.76 -27.11 8.42
CA GLY A 155 -4.64 -26.51 9.15
C GLY A 155 -4.89 -25.04 9.51
N THR A 156 -3.91 -24.40 10.14
CA THR A 156 -4.01 -22.99 10.53
C THR A 156 -4.25 -22.10 9.31
N PRO A 157 -5.29 -21.26 9.29
CA PRO A 157 -5.57 -20.41 8.14
C PRO A 157 -4.37 -19.53 7.82
N VAL A 158 -3.92 -19.56 6.56
CA VAL A 158 -2.67 -18.91 6.13
C VAL A 158 -2.64 -17.40 6.44
N PHE A 159 -3.81 -16.74 6.44
CA PHE A 159 -3.89 -15.32 6.75
C PHE A 159 -3.56 -14.99 8.22
N VAL A 160 -3.63 -15.97 9.13
CA VAL A 160 -3.19 -15.82 10.52
C VAL A 160 -1.66 -15.81 10.59
N LYS A 161 -0.98 -16.73 9.88
CA LYS A 161 0.49 -16.76 9.77
C LYS A 161 1.08 -15.51 9.11
N SER A 162 0.37 -14.94 8.13
CA SER A 162 0.83 -13.73 7.43
C SER A 162 0.94 -12.48 8.34
N LYS A 163 0.20 -12.44 9.46
CA LYS A 163 0.23 -11.32 10.42
C LYS A 163 1.44 -11.39 11.37
N SER A 164 1.92 -12.58 11.72
CA SER A 164 3.03 -12.77 12.67
C SER A 164 4.41 -12.70 12.01
N GLU A 165 4.54 -13.03 10.72
CA GLU A 165 5.85 -13.27 10.09
C GLU A 165 6.42 -12.13 9.24
N THR A 166 5.95 -10.89 9.36
CA THR A 166 6.57 -9.75 8.61
C THR A 166 8.07 -9.54 8.92
N GLY A 167 8.63 -10.23 9.93
CA GLY A 167 10.04 -10.19 10.30
C GLY A 167 10.95 -11.38 9.91
N LEU A 168 10.46 -12.54 9.48
CA LEU A 168 11.31 -13.74 9.31
C LEU A 168 11.86 -13.95 7.88
N PHE A 169 11.29 -13.28 6.88
CA PHE A 169 11.61 -13.46 5.46
C PHE A 169 13.07 -13.16 5.05
N ILE A 170 13.85 -12.45 5.88
CA ILE A 170 15.26 -12.16 5.58
C ILE A 170 16.16 -13.40 5.79
N LYS A 171 15.82 -14.34 6.70
CA LYS A 171 16.67 -15.50 6.99
C LYS A 171 16.62 -16.59 5.90
N LYS A 172 15.46 -16.83 5.26
CA LYS A 172 15.32 -17.88 4.22
C LYS A 172 15.98 -17.49 2.87
N CYS A 173 15.97 -16.22 2.46
CA CYS A 173 16.72 -15.78 1.28
C CYS A 173 18.24 -15.87 1.48
N VAL A 174 18.75 -15.60 2.69
CA VAL A 174 20.19 -15.71 2.98
C VAL A 174 20.65 -17.18 2.95
N LYS A 175 19.83 -18.15 3.42
CA LYS A 175 20.19 -19.57 3.31
C LYS A 175 20.13 -20.11 1.87
N LYS A 176 19.17 -19.69 1.04
CA LYS A 176 19.12 -20.09 -0.38
C LYS A 176 20.25 -19.48 -1.23
N ASP A 177 20.66 -18.24 -0.97
CA ASP A 177 21.80 -17.62 -1.66
C ASP A 177 23.16 -18.20 -1.21
N ILE A 178 23.27 -18.76 -0.01
CA ILE A 178 24.49 -19.41 0.51
C ILE A 178 24.57 -20.90 0.11
N GLN A 179 23.45 -21.61 -0.06
CA GLN A 179 23.45 -23.02 -0.47
C GLN A 179 23.31 -23.25 -1.99
N GLY A 180 22.90 -22.24 -2.77
CA GLY A 180 22.80 -22.31 -4.24
C GLY A 180 24.05 -21.86 -5.01
N THR A 181 25.02 -21.22 -4.35
CA THR A 181 26.21 -20.63 -5.02
C THR A 181 27.49 -21.46 -4.88
N GLY A 182 27.47 -22.57 -4.12
CA GLY A 182 28.65 -23.43 -3.91
C GLY A 182 28.93 -24.46 -5.03
N LYS A 183 27.91 -24.95 -5.74
CA LYS A 183 28.09 -26.01 -6.76
C LYS A 183 28.32 -25.47 -8.19
N HIS A 184 27.68 -24.35 -8.57
CA HIS A 184 27.91 -23.74 -9.89
C HIS A 184 29.21 -22.91 -9.99
N HIS A 185 29.78 -22.45 -8.87
CA HIS A 185 31.05 -21.73 -8.88
C HIS A 185 32.28 -22.66 -8.95
N ARG A 186 32.12 -23.96 -8.67
CA ARG A 186 33.24 -24.94 -8.75
C ARG A 186 33.43 -25.46 -10.18
N LYS A 187 32.34 -25.75 -10.91
CA LYS A 187 32.38 -26.18 -12.33
C LYS A 187 32.80 -25.04 -13.28
N ARG A 188 32.24 -23.84 -13.10
CA ARG A 188 32.56 -22.66 -13.93
C ARG A 188 33.97 -22.08 -13.66
N LYS A 189 34.59 -22.41 -12.52
CA LYS A 189 35.98 -22.03 -12.18
C LYS A 189 37.00 -23.06 -12.70
N GLN A 190 36.63 -24.34 -12.81
CA GLN A 190 37.43 -25.37 -13.49
C GLN A 190 37.43 -25.20 -15.01
N ASP A 191 36.27 -24.89 -15.62
CA ASP A 191 36.18 -24.65 -17.07
C ASP A 191 36.89 -23.34 -17.48
N TRP A 192 36.73 -22.27 -16.69
CA TRP A 192 37.40 -20.98 -16.91
C TRP A 192 38.92 -21.07 -16.67
N GLN A 193 39.40 -21.92 -15.76
CA GLN A 193 40.84 -22.16 -15.55
C GLN A 193 41.44 -23.08 -16.64
N ALA A 194 40.67 -24.00 -17.22
CA ALA A 194 41.10 -24.83 -18.36
C ALA A 194 41.21 -24.02 -19.66
N GLU A 195 40.29 -23.08 -19.92
CA GLU A 195 40.36 -22.15 -21.06
C GLU A 195 41.47 -21.11 -20.90
N ARG A 196 41.74 -20.64 -19.67
CA ARG A 196 42.85 -19.72 -19.40
C ARG A 196 44.23 -20.37 -19.56
N ARG A 197 44.35 -21.68 -19.24
CA ARG A 197 45.57 -22.48 -19.48
C ARG A 197 45.80 -22.78 -20.97
N LYS A 198 44.74 -22.90 -21.79
CA LYS A 198 44.86 -23.02 -23.26
C LYS A 198 45.18 -21.68 -23.95
N CYS A 199 44.72 -20.54 -23.41
CA CYS A 199 45.04 -19.21 -23.94
C CYS A 199 46.41 -18.66 -23.49
N GLN A 200 46.94 -19.08 -22.33
CA GLN A 200 48.27 -18.65 -21.87
C GLN A 200 49.43 -19.49 -22.46
N LYS A 201 49.17 -20.69 -22.99
CA LYS A 201 50.17 -21.51 -23.72
C LYS A 201 50.47 -21.04 -25.16
N ARG A 202 49.83 -19.96 -25.65
CA ARG A 202 50.02 -19.44 -27.02
C ARG A 202 50.73 -18.09 -27.13
N ARG A 203 51.21 -17.51 -26.02
CA ARG A 203 52.03 -16.30 -26.08
C ARG A 203 53.19 -16.39 -25.10
N ARG A 204 54.38 -16.49 -25.71
CA ARG A 204 55.72 -16.26 -25.16
C ARG A 204 56.43 -17.50 -24.60
N THR A 205 56.97 -18.26 -25.55
CA THR A 205 58.42 -18.36 -25.75
C THR A 205 59.16 -17.08 -25.38
N GLU A 206 60.20 -17.22 -24.56
CA GLU A 206 61.46 -16.47 -24.44
C GLU A 206 61.92 -16.52 -22.99
N ASP A 207 62.76 -17.53 -22.76
CA ASP A 207 64.06 -17.46 -22.09
C ASP A 207 64.17 -17.20 -20.57
N LEU A 208 64.64 -18.28 -19.95
CA LEU A 208 65.80 -18.41 -19.07
C LEU A 208 65.67 -18.17 -17.55
N GLU A 209 66.02 -19.28 -16.87
CA GLU A 209 66.69 -19.45 -15.57
C GLU A 209 65.87 -19.84 -14.31
N GLU A 210 66.15 -21.08 -13.92
CA GLU A 210 65.95 -21.88 -12.70
C GLU A 210 66.79 -21.35 -11.49
N PRO A 211 66.90 -22.05 -10.33
CA PRO A 211 65.90 -22.81 -9.56
C PRO A 211 66.01 -22.60 -8.02
N CYS A 212 64.99 -23.01 -7.25
CA CYS A 212 65.16 -23.82 -6.02
C CYS A 212 63.83 -23.96 -5.25
N ALA A 213 63.50 -24.99 -4.49
CA ALA A 213 63.81 -26.42 -4.42
C ALA A 213 63.04 -26.93 -3.18
N LYS A 214 62.69 -28.22 -3.22
CA LYS A 214 62.33 -29.14 -2.11
C LYS A 214 60.88 -29.06 -1.56
N LYS A 215 60.20 -30.17 -1.25
CA LYS A 215 60.27 -31.59 -1.66
C LYS A 215 58.98 -32.24 -1.13
N MET A 216 58.31 -32.97 -2.03
CA MET A 216 57.56 -34.23 -1.91
C MET A 216 57.75 -35.04 -0.60
N LYS A 217 56.78 -35.77 -0.03
CA LYS A 217 56.11 -37.02 -0.51
C LYS A 217 55.00 -37.42 0.50
N MET A 218 53.80 -37.86 0.08
CA MET A 218 53.28 -39.27 0.03
C MET A 218 53.06 -39.92 1.42
N ILE A 219 52.01 -40.68 1.76
CA ILE A 219 51.25 -41.70 1.01
C ILE A 219 49.98 -42.14 1.82
N ASP A 220 49.07 -42.80 1.10
CA ASP A 220 48.08 -43.84 1.46
C ASP A 220 46.70 -43.61 2.12
N ASP A 221 45.73 -44.23 1.42
CA ASP A 221 44.35 -44.54 1.73
C ASP A 221 44.26 -45.73 2.71
N GLU A 222 43.31 -45.69 3.66
CA GLU A 222 42.57 -46.89 4.06
C GLU A 222 41.23 -46.53 4.73
N ILE A 223 40.20 -47.27 4.34
CA ILE A 223 38.80 -47.16 4.78
C ILE A 223 38.59 -48.14 5.93
N VAL A 224 38.25 -47.66 7.14
CA VAL A 224 37.61 -48.48 8.19
C VAL A 224 36.53 -47.67 8.91
N LEU A 225 35.32 -48.24 8.95
CA LEU A 225 34.17 -47.82 9.74
C LEU A 225 34.46 -47.93 11.24
N VAL A 226 34.40 -46.81 11.99
CA VAL A 226 34.24 -46.85 13.46
C VAL A 226 33.26 -45.77 13.92
N ASN A 227 32.33 -46.24 14.74
CA ASN A 227 31.24 -45.60 15.47
C ASN A 227 31.39 -44.11 15.83
N ARG A 228 30.31 -43.35 15.63
CA ARG A 228 30.13 -42.01 16.20
C ARG A 228 30.02 -42.12 17.73
N PRO A 229 30.84 -41.41 18.52
CA PRO A 229 30.55 -41.21 19.93
C PRO A 229 29.39 -40.24 20.09
N GLU A 230 28.58 -40.51 21.11
CA GLU A 230 27.50 -39.69 21.60
C GLU A 230 27.97 -38.25 21.84
N ALA A 231 27.23 -37.30 21.31
CA ALA A 231 27.49 -35.88 21.51
C ALA A 231 27.23 -35.52 22.98
N GLU A 232 28.31 -35.26 23.72
CA GLU A 232 28.25 -34.61 25.02
C GLU A 232 27.43 -33.32 24.93
N LYS A 233 26.41 -33.24 25.79
CA LYS A 233 25.60 -32.04 26.02
C LYS A 233 26.49 -30.93 26.57
N LEU A 234 26.93 -30.03 25.71
CA LEU A 234 27.44 -28.72 26.13
C LEU A 234 26.31 -27.96 26.87
N PRO A 235 26.59 -27.28 27.99
CA PRO A 235 25.59 -26.50 28.71
C PRO A 235 25.03 -25.40 27.81
N ALA A 236 23.74 -25.12 27.96
CA ALA A 236 23.05 -24.04 27.28
C ALA A 236 23.76 -22.70 27.51
N GLN A 237 24.59 -22.28 26.55
CA GLN A 237 25.02 -20.88 26.46
C GLN A 237 23.76 -20.04 26.24
N GLU A 238 23.47 -19.17 27.19
CA GLU A 238 22.46 -18.11 27.08
C GLU A 238 22.59 -17.40 25.74
N GLN A 239 21.68 -17.71 24.80
CA GLN A 239 21.58 -16.96 23.55
C GLN A 239 21.06 -15.56 23.89
N THR A 240 21.97 -14.63 24.16
CA THR A 240 21.66 -13.21 24.25
C THR A 240 20.91 -12.79 22.97
N PRO A 241 19.68 -12.26 23.07
CA PRO A 241 18.87 -11.93 21.90
C PRO A 241 19.61 -10.89 21.04
N SER A 242 19.75 -11.17 19.74
CA SER A 242 20.47 -10.28 18.83
C SER A 242 19.72 -8.95 18.68
N PHE A 243 20.16 -7.90 19.38
CA PHE A 243 19.64 -6.54 19.21
C PHE A 243 19.90 -6.07 17.77
N ASN A 244 18.83 -5.94 16.97
CA ASN A 244 18.91 -5.40 15.61
C ASN A 244 18.27 -4.01 15.54
N PRO A 245 19.06 -2.92 15.64
CA PRO A 245 18.54 -1.55 15.70
C PRO A 245 17.89 -1.08 14.39
N TYR A 246 18.02 -1.84 13.29
CA TYR A 246 17.47 -1.48 11.98
C TYR A 246 16.07 -2.04 11.74
N LYS A 247 15.53 -2.86 12.64
CA LYS A 247 14.31 -3.64 12.36
C LYS A 247 13.06 -3.20 13.12
N TYR A 248 13.17 -2.71 14.36
CA TYR A 248 12.01 -2.65 15.27
C TYR A 248 11.57 -1.27 15.78
N HIS A 249 12.33 -0.20 15.57
CA HIS A 249 11.95 1.15 16.02
C HIS A 249 12.08 2.16 14.88
N LEU A 250 10.93 2.52 14.32
CA LEU A 250 10.80 3.41 13.16
C LEU A 250 10.14 4.72 13.55
N TYR A 251 10.81 5.83 13.29
CA TYR A 251 10.20 7.15 13.32
C TYR A 251 9.45 7.36 12.01
N LEU A 252 8.13 7.40 12.10
CA LEU A 252 7.24 7.67 10.99
C LEU A 252 6.91 9.16 10.98
N ALA A 253 6.97 9.79 9.82
CA ALA A 253 6.50 11.17 9.69
C ALA A 253 5.01 11.32 10.08
N GLN A 254 4.24 10.22 9.98
CA GLN A 254 2.84 10.15 10.42
C GLN A 254 2.66 10.38 11.92
N SER A 255 3.68 10.12 12.73
CA SER A 255 3.54 10.13 14.19
C SER A 255 3.16 11.50 14.74
N TYR A 256 3.52 12.60 14.05
CA TYR A 256 3.23 13.98 14.45
C TYR A 256 2.19 14.70 13.58
N LEU A 257 1.45 13.99 12.74
CA LEU A 257 0.38 14.58 11.92
C LEU A 257 -0.89 14.87 12.73
N TYR A 258 -1.61 15.92 12.33
CA TYR A 258 -2.98 16.23 12.77
C TYR A 258 -3.17 16.36 14.30
N SER A 259 -2.13 16.73 15.04
CA SER A 259 -2.26 16.96 16.48
C SER A 259 -3.36 17.99 16.78
N SER A 260 -4.39 17.56 17.51
CA SER A 260 -5.64 18.28 17.74
C SER A 260 -5.61 19.23 18.94
N ASP A 261 -4.52 19.25 19.71
CA ASP A 261 -4.32 20.23 20.77
C ASP A 261 -3.77 21.53 20.19
N TYR A 262 -4.52 22.62 20.36
CA TYR A 262 -4.18 23.95 19.84
C TYR A 262 -3.56 24.89 20.88
N ARG A 263 -3.32 24.42 22.12
CA ARG A 263 -2.88 25.26 23.24
C ARG A 263 -1.41 25.69 23.20
N GLU A 264 -0.61 25.21 22.23
CA GLU A 264 0.84 25.44 22.11
C GLU A 264 1.61 25.21 23.43
N LYS A 265 1.21 24.21 24.22
CA LYS A 265 1.84 23.79 25.48
C LYS A 265 2.06 22.28 25.50
N PHE A 266 3.02 21.80 26.28
CA PHE A 266 3.21 20.37 26.48
C PHE A 266 1.94 19.73 27.08
N PRO A 267 1.56 18.51 26.64
CA PRO A 267 0.41 17.82 27.20
C PRO A 267 0.62 17.52 28.68
N ALA A 268 -0.41 17.69 29.51
CA ALA A 268 -0.34 17.37 30.94
C ALA A 268 0.05 15.90 31.22
N SER A 269 -0.29 14.98 30.31
CA SER A 269 0.07 13.56 30.39
C SER A 269 1.55 13.28 30.08
N HIS A 270 2.24 14.22 29.44
CA HIS A 270 3.63 14.04 29.04
C HIS A 270 4.53 14.02 30.28
N VAL A 271 5.53 13.14 30.26
CA VAL A 271 6.47 12.90 31.37
C VAL A 271 7.09 14.22 31.84
N LEU A 272 7.63 15.04 30.93
CA LEU A 272 8.20 16.37 31.23
C LEU A 272 7.23 17.42 31.84
N SER A 273 5.92 17.16 31.84
CA SER A 273 4.91 18.06 32.44
C SER A 273 4.50 17.66 33.85
N ARG A 274 4.95 16.50 34.35
CA ARG A 274 4.64 16.02 35.70
C ARG A 274 5.49 16.76 36.75
N ALA A 275 4.93 17.01 37.93
CA ALA A 275 5.63 17.70 39.02
C ALA A 275 6.76 16.83 39.62
N HIS A 276 6.47 15.54 39.85
CA HIS A 276 7.40 14.55 40.40
C HIS A 276 7.43 13.32 39.49
N PHE A 277 8.59 13.02 38.90
CA PHE A 277 8.82 11.79 38.11
C PHE A 277 10.31 11.53 37.89
N CYS A 278 10.71 10.27 37.87
CA CYS A 278 12.07 9.85 37.52
C CYS A 278 12.18 9.62 36.01
N LEU A 279 12.93 10.49 35.31
CA LEU A 279 13.13 10.33 33.86
C LEU A 279 14.02 9.12 33.52
N TYR A 280 14.89 8.73 34.44
CA TYR A 280 15.77 7.56 34.27
C TYR A 280 14.96 6.26 34.17
N GLU A 281 13.99 6.05 35.05
CA GLU A 281 13.10 4.88 35.04
C GLU A 281 12.29 4.81 33.73
N GLU A 282 11.74 5.93 33.28
CA GLU A 282 10.99 6.00 32.02
C GLU A 282 11.84 5.55 30.83
N ILE A 283 13.08 6.04 30.73
CA ILE A 283 14.00 5.67 29.65
C ILE A 283 14.41 4.20 29.77
N CYS A 284 14.65 3.69 30.98
CA CYS A 284 14.97 2.28 31.20
C CYS A 284 13.83 1.35 30.78
N ASN A 285 12.57 1.79 30.92
CA ASN A 285 11.38 1.05 30.52
C ASN A 285 11.09 1.10 29.01
N VAL A 286 11.78 1.94 28.24
CA VAL A 286 11.67 1.94 26.78
C VAL A 286 12.10 0.58 26.22
N ASP A 287 11.16 -0.15 25.62
CA ASP A 287 11.50 -1.33 24.82
C ASP A 287 12.09 -0.88 23.48
N VAL A 288 13.37 -1.22 23.26
CA VAL A 288 14.06 -1.05 21.96
C VAL A 288 14.41 -2.40 21.30
N THR A 289 14.03 -3.51 21.92
CA THR A 289 14.30 -4.90 21.51
C THR A 289 13.22 -5.50 20.63
N GLY A 290 12.03 -4.91 20.60
CA GLY A 290 11.04 -5.17 19.56
C GLY A 290 10.15 -6.38 19.78
N SER A 291 9.70 -6.66 21.02
CA SER A 291 8.56 -7.55 21.17
C SER A 291 7.28 -6.78 20.80
N MET A 292 6.95 -6.72 19.51
CA MET A 292 5.57 -6.53 19.11
C MET A 292 4.83 -7.85 19.32
N SER A 293 4.71 -8.27 20.58
CA SER A 293 3.68 -9.21 20.97
C SER A 293 2.37 -8.40 21.04
N PRO A 294 1.24 -8.91 20.52
CA PRO A 294 -0.06 -8.33 20.88
C PRO A 294 -0.17 -8.23 22.41
N PRO A 295 -0.95 -7.27 22.95
CA PRO A 295 -1.05 -7.05 24.40
C PRO A 295 -1.50 -8.29 25.19
N TYR A 296 -2.03 -9.30 24.48
CA TYR A 296 -2.41 -10.62 24.97
C TYR A 296 -2.03 -11.67 23.92
N ASP A 297 -1.61 -12.86 24.36
CA ASP A 297 -1.55 -14.02 23.48
C ASP A 297 -2.96 -14.45 23.02
N THR A 298 -3.06 -15.47 22.17
CA THR A 298 -4.34 -15.99 21.68
C THR A 298 -5.30 -16.48 22.77
N ASN A 299 -4.81 -16.60 24.01
CA ASN A 299 -5.50 -17.16 25.17
C ASN A 299 -5.76 -16.10 26.26
N GLY A 300 -5.50 -14.81 26.00
CA GLY A 300 -5.74 -13.75 26.98
C GLY A 300 -4.66 -13.61 28.04
N HIS A 301 -3.54 -14.34 27.95
CA HIS A 301 -2.42 -14.19 28.88
C HIS A 301 -1.47 -13.08 28.43
N PRO A 302 -0.91 -12.28 29.36
CA PRO A 302 0.18 -11.37 29.03
C PRO A 302 1.35 -12.21 28.48
N PRO A 303 1.97 -11.81 27.35
CA PRO A 303 3.07 -12.56 26.78
C PRO A 303 4.19 -12.69 27.81
N ILE A 304 4.79 -13.89 27.91
CA ILE A 304 6.02 -14.12 28.68
C ILE A 304 7.03 -13.07 28.20
N SER A 305 7.28 -12.06 29.04
CA SER A 305 8.15 -10.95 28.69
C SER A 305 9.51 -11.53 28.33
N ALA A 306 10.03 -11.19 27.13
CA ALA A 306 11.44 -11.43 26.83
C ALA A 306 12.27 -10.95 28.02
N PRO A 307 13.30 -11.70 28.47
CA PRO A 307 14.06 -11.35 29.66
C PRO A 307 14.50 -9.89 29.54
N ARG A 308 13.93 -9.03 30.38
CA ARG A 308 14.30 -7.62 30.44
C ARG A 308 15.76 -7.62 30.83
N ILE A 309 16.64 -7.15 29.94
CA ILE A 309 18.04 -6.94 30.29
C ILE A 309 18.03 -6.00 31.49
N THR A 310 18.38 -6.52 32.67
CA THR A 310 18.52 -5.74 33.90
C THR A 310 19.65 -4.74 33.68
N VAL A 311 19.25 -3.48 33.56
CA VAL A 311 20.19 -2.38 33.30
C VAL A 311 20.77 -1.96 34.64
N PRO A 312 22.11 -1.84 34.79
CA PRO A 312 22.71 -1.29 36.01
C PRO A 312 22.26 0.16 36.22
N HIS A 313 21.95 0.55 37.46
CA HIS A 313 21.60 1.93 37.78
C HIS A 313 22.80 2.86 37.54
N LEU A 314 22.67 3.81 36.62
CA LEU A 314 23.72 4.76 36.25
C LEU A 314 23.39 6.13 36.85
N LEU A 315 23.83 6.38 38.09
CA LEU A 315 23.70 7.66 38.79
C LEU A 315 24.12 8.85 37.90
N SER A 316 25.25 8.69 37.19
CA SER A 316 25.75 9.71 36.24
C SER A 316 24.79 10.04 35.08
N LEU A 317 23.93 9.12 34.65
CA LEU A 317 22.91 9.41 33.64
C LEU A 317 21.68 10.06 34.30
N GLU A 318 21.29 9.61 35.49
CA GLU A 318 20.18 10.17 36.24
C GLU A 318 20.38 11.68 36.51
N GLU A 319 21.56 12.08 37.01
CA GLU A 319 21.91 13.48 37.24
C GLU A 319 21.78 14.34 35.97
N LEU A 320 22.24 13.81 34.83
CA LEU A 320 22.14 14.50 33.54
C LEU A 320 20.68 14.65 33.07
N LEU A 321 19.84 13.66 33.35
CA LEU A 321 18.41 13.69 33.03
C LEU A 321 17.66 14.66 33.96
N GLN A 322 18.05 14.78 35.23
CA GLN A 322 17.54 15.81 36.14
C GLN A 322 17.91 17.22 35.66
N SER A 323 19.16 17.42 35.22
CA SER A 323 19.58 18.68 34.61
C SER A 323 18.77 19.01 33.34
N LEU A 324 18.49 18.03 32.49
CA LEU A 324 17.58 18.18 31.34
C LEU A 324 16.17 18.62 31.77
N GLN A 325 15.61 18.03 32.84
CA GLN A 325 14.30 18.42 33.38
C GLN A 325 14.30 19.87 33.89
N GLN A 326 15.34 20.30 34.60
CA GLN A 326 15.49 21.67 35.08
C GLN A 326 15.59 22.66 33.91
N ASN A 327 16.42 22.36 32.91
CA ASN A 327 16.55 23.17 31.70
C ASN A 327 15.21 23.28 30.95
N HIS A 328 14.47 22.17 30.83
CA HIS A 328 13.14 22.16 30.21
C HIS A 328 12.18 23.13 30.92
N LYS A 329 12.13 23.10 32.26
CA LYS A 329 11.26 23.98 33.07
C LYS A 329 11.64 25.45 32.92
N ALA A 330 12.93 25.75 32.84
CA ALA A 330 13.44 27.13 32.68
C ALA A 330 13.30 27.67 31.23
N TYR A 331 13.17 26.79 30.24
CA TYR A 331 13.27 27.19 28.84
C TYR A 331 12.04 27.95 28.32
N LYS A 332 12.27 29.17 27.81
CA LYS A 332 11.23 30.04 27.23
C LYS A 332 10.89 29.65 25.79
N TYR A 333 10.19 28.52 25.61
CA TYR A 333 9.82 27.98 24.30
C TYR A 333 9.15 29.01 23.37
N TRP A 334 8.20 29.77 23.91
CA TRP A 334 7.35 30.67 23.12
C TRP A 334 8.13 31.84 22.51
N THR A 335 9.09 32.40 23.26
CA THR A 335 9.95 33.51 22.80
C THR A 335 10.76 33.09 21.58
N TYR A 336 11.42 31.93 21.65
CA TYR A 336 12.22 31.42 20.53
C TYR A 336 11.36 30.95 19.37
N LEU A 337 10.20 30.34 19.63
CA LEU A 337 9.26 29.97 18.58
C LEU A 337 8.80 31.19 17.76
N ASN A 338 8.54 32.32 18.41
CA ASN A 338 8.15 33.56 17.71
C ASN A 338 9.30 34.25 16.98
N THR A 339 10.54 34.01 17.40
CA THR A 339 11.74 34.51 16.72
C THR A 339 12.04 33.67 15.47
N CYS A 340 12.04 32.34 15.61
CA CYS A 340 12.37 31.41 14.52
C CYS A 340 11.21 31.23 13.53
N CYS A 341 9.97 31.16 14.03
CA CYS A 341 8.77 30.83 13.28
C CYS A 341 7.66 31.88 13.53
N PRO A 342 7.87 33.15 13.15
CA PRO A 342 6.89 34.22 13.35
C PRO A 342 5.62 33.96 12.54
N VAL A 343 4.48 34.39 13.08
CA VAL A 343 3.20 34.42 12.35
C VAL A 343 3.10 35.74 11.62
N VAL A 344 3.13 35.71 10.29
CA VAL A 344 3.19 36.90 9.44
C VAL A 344 1.80 37.50 9.23
N SER A 345 0.80 36.63 9.05
CA SER A 345 -0.58 37.03 8.73
C SER A 345 -1.26 37.83 9.85
N VAL A 346 -0.83 37.63 11.10
CA VAL A 346 -1.41 38.29 12.29
C VAL A 346 -0.71 39.61 12.65
N LYS A 347 0.54 39.84 12.23
CA LYS A 347 1.30 41.05 12.59
C LYS A 347 0.97 42.28 11.73
N LYS A 348 0.58 42.11 10.46
CA LYS A 348 0.38 43.23 9.50
C LYS A 348 -0.80 44.17 9.79
N LYS A 349 -1.61 43.95 10.83
CA LYS A 349 -2.75 44.83 11.19
C LYS A 349 -2.67 45.48 12.57
N LEU A 350 -1.59 45.27 13.34
CA LEU A 350 -1.39 45.95 14.62
C LEU A 350 -0.75 47.35 14.48
N THR A 351 -0.34 47.75 13.28
CA THR A 351 0.38 49.02 13.03
C THR A 351 -0.49 50.17 12.50
N LYS A 352 -1.82 50.05 12.47
CA LYS A 352 -2.72 51.21 12.27
C LYS A 352 -3.87 51.11 13.27
N GLY A 353 -3.99 52.11 14.15
CA GLY A 353 -4.81 52.16 15.38
C GLY A 353 -6.33 52.07 15.24
N ARG A 354 -6.86 51.12 14.46
CA ARG A 354 -8.28 50.72 14.51
C ARG A 354 -8.38 49.21 14.58
N ARG A 355 -8.83 48.67 15.73
CA ARG A 355 -9.25 47.27 15.89
C ARG A 355 -10.53 47.01 15.08
N MET A 356 -10.43 47.02 13.75
CA MET A 356 -11.45 46.46 12.89
C MET A 356 -11.27 44.94 12.87
N ASN A 357 -12.25 44.20 13.38
CA ASN A 357 -12.39 42.74 13.33
C ASN A 357 -12.58 42.23 11.87
N LEU A 358 -11.71 42.63 10.94
CA LEU A 358 -11.75 42.22 9.54
C LEU A 358 -11.30 40.75 9.42
N LYS A 359 -12.22 39.87 9.03
CA LYS A 359 -12.00 38.42 8.79
C LYS A 359 -10.77 38.24 7.87
N ILE A 360 -9.71 37.62 8.38
CA ILE A 360 -8.53 37.28 7.55
C ILE A 360 -8.96 36.19 6.56
N PRO A 361 -8.80 36.39 5.24
CA PRO A 361 -9.14 35.38 4.25
C PRO A 361 -8.30 34.12 4.40
N ASP A 362 -8.92 32.96 4.17
CA ASP A 362 -8.25 31.66 4.31
C ASP A 362 -7.02 31.52 3.40
N HIS A 363 -7.07 32.07 2.18
CA HIS A 363 -5.92 32.03 1.26
C HIS A 363 -4.68 32.77 1.80
N VAL A 364 -4.85 33.72 2.73
CA VAL A 364 -3.72 34.41 3.40
C VAL A 364 -3.16 33.52 4.51
N LEU A 365 -4.04 32.90 5.31
CA LEU A 365 -3.63 31.99 6.40
C LEU A 365 -2.96 30.72 5.86
N LEU A 366 -3.44 30.19 4.72
CA LEU A 366 -2.85 29.04 4.03
C LEU A 366 -1.44 29.33 3.50
N LYS A 367 -1.12 30.60 3.20
CA LYS A 367 0.23 31.03 2.82
C LYS A 367 1.17 31.18 4.02
N ASP A 368 0.65 31.28 5.25
CA ASP A 368 1.43 31.43 6.50
C ASP A 368 1.97 30.07 7.01
N CYS A 369 2.41 29.23 6.07
CA CYS A 369 3.06 27.95 6.34
C CYS A 369 4.53 28.19 6.72
N VAL A 370 5.00 27.50 7.75
CA VAL A 370 6.37 27.58 8.24
C VAL A 370 7.27 26.65 7.41
N PRO A 371 8.33 27.17 6.77
CA PRO A 371 9.26 26.32 6.03
C PRO A 371 9.95 25.28 6.94
N PRO A 372 10.18 24.04 6.47
CA PRO A 372 10.88 22.99 7.23
C PRO A 372 12.24 23.43 7.82
N GLN A 373 12.96 24.32 7.11
CA GLN A 373 14.22 24.89 7.60
C GLN A 373 14.04 25.70 8.89
N LYS A 374 12.99 26.53 9.00
CA LYS A 374 12.72 27.33 10.20
C LYS A 374 12.28 26.45 11.37
N VAL A 375 11.47 25.42 11.10
CA VAL A 375 11.12 24.38 12.08
C VAL A 375 12.38 23.70 12.62
N TYR A 376 13.29 23.30 11.73
CA TYR A 376 14.56 22.70 12.13
C TYR A 376 15.43 23.65 12.96
N ILE A 377 15.53 24.93 12.60
CA ILE A 377 16.29 25.93 13.37
C ILE A 377 15.74 26.06 14.80
N PHE A 378 14.41 26.11 14.94
CA PHE A 378 13.74 26.11 16.25
C PHE A 378 14.09 24.86 17.06
N LEU A 379 13.90 23.66 16.49
CA LEU A 379 14.20 22.40 17.17
C LEU A 379 15.68 22.26 17.54
N ARG A 380 16.58 22.70 16.65
CA ARG A 380 18.02 22.71 16.90
C ARG A 380 18.36 23.60 18.10
N LYS A 381 17.80 24.81 18.16
CA LYS A 381 18.04 25.73 19.28
C LYS A 381 17.54 25.15 20.60
N VAL A 382 16.31 24.65 20.60
CA VAL A 382 15.72 23.97 21.77
C VAL A 382 16.59 22.81 22.24
N PHE A 383 17.04 21.95 21.31
CA PHE A 383 17.86 20.79 21.67
C PHE A 383 19.20 21.19 22.31
N ILE A 384 19.88 22.21 21.77
CA ILE A 384 21.18 22.67 22.27
C ILE A 384 21.07 23.25 23.69
N GLU A 385 19.98 23.97 23.97
CA GLU A 385 19.77 24.66 25.25
C GLU A 385 19.18 23.74 26.34
N VAL A 386 18.34 22.77 25.95
CA VAL A 386 17.64 21.91 26.91
C VAL A 386 18.41 20.62 27.22
N VAL A 387 19.12 20.04 26.24
CA VAL A 387 19.77 18.72 26.38
C VAL A 387 21.26 18.90 26.69
N PRO A 388 21.74 18.52 27.90
CA PRO A 388 23.16 18.57 28.24
C PRO A 388 24.04 17.81 27.25
N LEU A 389 25.19 18.39 26.89
CA LEU A 389 26.11 17.81 25.89
C LEU A 389 26.61 16.41 26.30
N GLN A 390 26.77 16.20 27.60
CA GLN A 390 27.26 14.97 28.22
C GLN A 390 26.34 13.77 27.96
N ILE A 391 25.04 13.99 27.74
CA ILE A 391 24.08 12.91 27.36
C ILE A 391 24.51 12.26 26.05
N VAL A 392 24.96 13.06 25.08
CA VAL A 392 25.47 12.57 23.78
C VAL A 392 27.00 12.51 23.71
N GLY A 393 27.70 12.92 24.77
CA GLY A 393 29.15 12.85 24.94
C GLY A 393 29.94 14.00 24.29
N CYS A 394 29.78 14.25 22.99
CA CYS A 394 30.61 15.22 22.27
C CYS A 394 29.87 15.97 21.14
N LEU A 395 30.49 17.05 20.64
CA LEU A 395 29.95 17.88 19.55
C LEU A 395 29.67 17.09 18.25
N HIS A 396 30.51 16.09 17.94
CA HIS A 396 30.32 15.21 16.78
C HIS A 396 29.00 14.44 16.89
N ASN A 397 28.75 13.79 18.04
CA ASN A 397 27.53 13.02 18.29
C ASN A 397 26.30 13.93 18.30
N ARG A 398 26.42 15.12 18.91
CA ARG A 398 25.36 16.15 18.87
C ARG A 398 25.00 16.55 17.44
N ASN A 399 26.00 16.86 16.61
CA ASN A 399 25.78 17.23 15.21
C ASN A 399 25.17 16.07 14.40
N HIS A 400 25.54 14.83 14.71
CA HIS A 400 24.93 13.65 14.10
C HIS A 400 23.44 13.55 14.44
N PHE A 401 23.08 13.71 15.72
CA PHE A 401 21.68 13.70 16.15
C PHE A 401 20.89 14.89 15.56
N LEU A 402 21.47 16.08 15.53
CA LEU A 402 20.87 17.25 14.87
C LEU A 402 20.66 17.03 13.36
N LYS A 403 21.54 16.29 12.68
CA LYS A 403 21.33 15.88 11.28
C LYS A 403 20.14 14.93 11.17
N ALA A 404 19.95 14.01 12.12
CA ALA A 404 18.77 13.15 12.16
C ALA A 404 17.47 13.94 12.41
N ILE A 405 17.47 14.93 13.30
CA ILE A 405 16.33 15.86 13.48
C ILE A 405 16.02 16.59 12.16
N LYS A 406 17.06 17.07 11.47
CA LYS A 406 16.88 17.70 10.15
C LYS A 406 16.23 16.72 9.17
N THR A 407 16.71 15.48 9.11
CA THR A 407 16.12 14.44 8.25
C THR A 407 14.64 14.21 8.60
N LEU A 408 14.31 14.07 9.89
CA LEU A 408 12.94 13.85 10.37
C LEU A 408 11.95 14.91 9.87
N VAL A 409 12.33 16.19 9.95
CA VAL A 409 11.48 17.33 9.52
C VAL A 409 11.29 17.37 8.00
N TYR A 410 12.21 16.80 7.23
CA TYR A 410 12.16 16.74 5.77
C TYR A 410 11.60 15.41 5.23
N LEU A 411 11.16 14.50 6.10
CA LEU A 411 10.50 13.28 5.67
C LEU A 411 9.16 13.58 5.00
N GLY A 412 8.85 12.85 3.94
CA GLY A 412 7.51 12.79 3.38
C GLY A 412 6.56 11.99 4.26
N ARG A 413 5.24 12.20 4.07
CA ARG A 413 4.17 11.60 4.89
C ARG A 413 4.36 10.11 5.23
N TYR A 414 4.77 9.29 4.29
CA TYR A 414 4.90 7.82 4.45
C TYR A 414 6.35 7.36 4.57
N GLU A 415 7.29 8.28 4.77
CA GLU A 415 8.70 7.97 4.94
C GLU A 415 9.01 7.68 6.41
N LYS A 416 10.11 6.96 6.61
CA LYS A 416 10.54 6.46 7.90
C LYS A 416 12.05 6.56 8.06
N MET A 417 12.47 6.65 9.31
CA MET A 417 13.86 6.59 9.77
C MET A 417 13.93 5.56 10.90
N CYS A 418 15.00 4.77 11.01
CA CYS A 418 15.13 3.79 12.09
C CYS A 418 16.07 4.25 13.21
N VAL A 419 16.02 3.58 14.38
CA VAL A 419 16.98 3.83 15.47
C VAL A 419 18.41 3.53 15.03
N GLY A 420 18.62 2.53 14.16
CA GLY A 420 19.92 2.28 13.55
C GLY A 420 20.52 3.50 12.85
N ASP A 421 19.69 4.34 12.21
CA ASP A 421 20.13 5.58 11.58
C ASP A 421 20.62 6.61 12.61
N LEU A 422 20.10 6.58 13.84
CA LEU A 422 20.56 7.45 14.93
C LEU A 422 21.89 6.98 15.52
N LEU A 423 22.06 5.66 15.66
CA LEU A 423 23.24 5.04 16.27
C LEU A 423 24.45 5.06 15.33
N LYS A 424 24.23 4.93 14.03
CA LYS A 424 25.30 4.81 13.03
C LYS A 424 26.21 6.03 13.07
N GLY A 425 27.50 5.84 13.34
CA GLY A 425 28.49 6.94 13.35
C GLY A 425 28.62 7.70 14.68
N ILE A 426 27.89 7.30 15.72
CA ILE A 426 28.04 7.82 17.08
C ILE A 426 29.31 7.25 17.73
N LYS A 427 30.12 8.11 18.34
CA LYS A 427 31.35 7.76 19.07
C LYS A 427 31.01 7.41 20.52
N THR A 428 30.75 6.14 20.80
CA THR A 428 30.36 5.64 22.14
C THR A 428 31.41 5.89 23.22
N LYS A 429 32.71 5.82 22.89
CA LYS A 429 33.81 6.07 23.83
C LYS A 429 33.82 7.46 24.46
N THR A 430 33.18 8.44 23.80
CA THR A 430 33.11 9.83 24.26
C THR A 430 31.98 10.09 25.26
N ILE A 431 31.10 9.12 25.49
CA ILE A 431 29.91 9.27 26.32
C ILE A 431 30.25 8.89 27.77
N PRO A 432 30.26 9.83 28.73
CA PRO A 432 30.75 9.59 30.09
C PRO A 432 29.99 8.46 30.82
N TRP A 433 28.65 8.50 30.77
CA TRP A 433 27.77 7.55 31.46
C TRP A 433 27.77 6.13 30.84
N LEU A 434 28.44 5.93 29.70
CA LEU A 434 28.62 4.61 29.05
C LEU A 434 30.01 4.00 29.27
N LYS A 435 30.93 4.70 29.95
CA LYS A 435 32.31 4.23 30.12
C LYS A 435 32.38 2.90 30.88
N THR A 436 31.67 2.82 32.01
CA THR A 436 31.67 1.69 32.97
C THR A 436 30.80 0.51 32.56
N VAL A 437 29.93 0.68 31.57
CA VAL A 437 29.04 -0.39 31.11
C VAL A 437 29.85 -1.45 30.36
N SER A 438 29.52 -2.73 30.50
CA SER A 438 30.02 -3.81 29.63
C SER A 438 29.01 -4.95 29.67
N PRO A 439 28.82 -5.73 28.59
CA PRO A 439 29.46 -5.70 27.26
C PRO A 439 28.97 -4.60 26.29
N HIS A 440 29.61 -4.48 25.12
CA HIS A 440 29.31 -3.45 24.10
C HIS A 440 27.86 -3.47 23.60
N CYS A 441 27.22 -4.65 23.53
CA CYS A 441 25.81 -4.76 23.14
C CYS A 441 24.88 -4.04 24.13
N ILE A 442 25.15 -4.11 25.44
CA ILE A 442 24.39 -3.38 26.48
C ILE A 442 24.61 -1.87 26.34
N LYS A 443 25.85 -1.42 26.05
CA LYS A 443 26.13 0.01 25.75
C LYS A 443 25.25 0.53 24.61
N LEU A 444 25.21 -0.21 23.51
CA LEU A 444 24.43 0.17 22.33
C LEU A 444 22.93 0.15 22.62
N HIS A 445 22.46 -0.82 23.40
CA HIS A 445 21.06 -0.93 23.81
C HIS A 445 20.63 0.27 24.68
N LEU A 446 21.44 0.63 25.68
CA LEU A 446 21.18 1.80 26.53
C LEU A 446 21.18 3.10 25.75
N LEU A 447 22.19 3.29 24.90
CA LEU A 447 22.25 4.43 24.01
C LEU A 447 21.02 4.50 23.08
N ALA A 448 20.56 3.36 22.58
CA ALA A 448 19.37 3.28 21.76
C ALA A 448 18.12 3.75 22.52
N LYS A 449 17.93 3.34 23.78
CA LYS A 449 16.81 3.79 24.63
C LYS A 449 16.81 5.31 24.81
N VAL A 450 17.96 5.88 25.18
CA VAL A 450 18.12 7.34 25.39
C VAL A 450 17.86 8.11 24.10
N LEU A 451 18.52 7.73 22.99
CA LEU A 451 18.33 8.41 21.71
C LEU A 451 16.91 8.23 21.16
N TYR A 452 16.27 7.10 21.45
CA TYR A 452 14.88 6.86 21.10
C TYR A 452 13.94 7.80 21.82
N TRP A 453 14.05 7.86 23.14
CA TRP A 453 13.24 8.76 23.95
C TRP A 453 13.44 10.23 23.54
N LEU A 454 14.69 10.67 23.30
CA LEU A 454 14.97 12.03 22.82
C LEU A 454 14.29 12.33 21.48
N MET A 455 14.24 11.37 20.55
CA MET A 455 13.60 11.59 19.26
C MET A 455 12.08 11.48 19.34
N ASN A 456 11.56 10.41 19.96
CA ASN A 456 10.14 10.05 19.99
C ASN A 456 9.34 10.89 20.98
N ASP A 457 9.83 11.01 22.21
CA ASP A 457 9.08 11.62 23.30
C ASP A 457 9.43 13.09 23.45
N PHE A 458 10.66 13.50 23.15
CA PHE A 458 11.02 14.91 23.20
C PHE A 458 10.81 15.64 21.84
N ILE A 459 11.56 15.31 20.80
CA ILE A 459 11.54 16.06 19.51
C ILE A 459 10.19 15.97 18.80
N ILE A 460 9.62 14.77 18.64
CA ILE A 460 8.33 14.58 17.97
C ILE A 460 7.20 15.26 18.75
N THR A 461 7.24 15.24 20.09
CA THR A 461 6.28 15.99 20.92
C THR A 461 6.40 17.50 20.72
N LEU A 462 7.62 18.07 20.63
CA LEU A 462 7.81 19.49 20.31
C LEU A 462 7.13 19.87 18.99
N ILE A 463 7.26 19.02 17.96
CA ILE A 463 6.58 19.25 16.67
C ILE A 463 5.05 19.24 16.87
N LYS A 464 4.51 18.24 17.57
CA LYS A 464 3.06 18.10 17.85
C LYS A 464 2.48 19.26 18.65
N VAL A 465 3.26 19.82 19.58
CA VAL A 465 2.84 20.89 20.48
C VAL A 465 2.75 22.22 19.73
N PHE A 466 3.79 22.58 18.99
CA PHE A 466 3.90 23.92 18.41
C PHE A 466 3.39 24.03 16.97
N PHE A 467 3.25 22.90 16.26
CA PHE A 467 2.84 22.87 14.86
C PHE A 467 1.65 21.94 14.63
N TYR A 468 0.75 22.37 13.76
CA TYR A 468 -0.19 21.49 13.08
C TYR A 468 0.46 21.06 11.77
N VAL A 469 0.74 19.77 11.64
CA VAL A 469 1.39 19.20 10.45
C VAL A 469 0.36 18.46 9.61
N THR A 470 0.31 18.80 8.33
CA THR A 470 -0.63 18.22 7.35
C THR A 470 -0.01 18.16 5.96
N GLU A 471 -0.54 17.29 5.12
CA GLU A 471 -0.32 17.24 3.68
C GLU A 471 -1.29 18.17 2.93
N THR A 472 -1.10 18.29 1.61
CA THR A 472 -2.07 18.91 0.69
C THR A 472 -2.41 17.92 -0.42
N ALA A 473 -3.54 18.15 -1.10
CA ALA A 473 -3.84 17.43 -2.33
C ALA A 473 -2.81 17.74 -3.44
N THR A 474 -2.34 18.99 -3.53
CA THR A 474 -1.47 19.47 -4.60
C THR A 474 -0.03 18.97 -4.49
N PHE A 475 0.57 19.04 -3.30
CA PHE A 475 2.00 18.73 -3.10
C PHE A 475 2.28 17.28 -2.65
N ARG A 476 1.28 16.40 -2.78
CA ARG A 476 1.38 14.94 -2.53
C ARG A 476 1.93 14.60 -1.14
N ASN A 477 3.10 13.94 -1.05
CA ASN A 477 3.67 13.50 0.23
C ASN A 477 4.42 14.61 0.98
N GLN A 478 4.43 15.85 0.48
CA GLN A 478 5.05 16.98 1.17
C GLN A 478 4.26 17.34 2.43
N LEU A 479 4.98 17.50 3.54
CA LEU A 479 4.41 17.98 4.80
C LEU A 479 4.49 19.50 4.89
N LEU A 480 3.39 20.11 5.29
CA LEU A 480 3.25 21.52 5.60
C LEU A 480 3.13 21.70 7.11
N PHE A 481 3.81 22.71 7.64
CA PHE A 481 3.86 23.01 9.07
C PHE A 481 3.14 24.34 9.31
N TYR A 482 2.02 24.32 10.01
CA TYR A 482 1.31 25.54 10.42
C TYR A 482 1.48 25.76 11.91
N ARG A 483 1.60 27.02 12.35
CA ARG A 483 1.47 27.36 13.77
C ARG A 483 0.06 26.99 14.25
N LYS A 484 -0.07 26.44 15.47
CA LYS A 484 -1.38 25.98 15.98
C LYS A 484 -2.44 27.07 15.98
N ARG A 485 -2.07 28.29 16.37
CA ARG A 485 -2.98 29.45 16.34
C ARG A 485 -3.49 29.80 14.94
N VAL A 486 -2.65 29.66 13.91
CA VAL A 486 -3.05 29.90 12.50
C VAL A 486 -4.04 28.81 12.07
N TRP A 487 -3.70 27.54 12.35
CA TRP A 487 -4.56 26.43 12.00
C TRP A 487 -5.89 26.41 12.77
N SER A 488 -5.90 26.80 14.04
CA SER A 488 -7.12 26.94 14.85
C SER A 488 -8.09 27.95 14.22
N LYS A 489 -7.57 29.05 13.66
CA LYS A 489 -8.38 30.03 12.92
C LYS A 489 -8.92 29.45 11.62
N LEU A 490 -8.09 28.77 10.83
CA LEU A 490 -8.50 28.08 9.60
C LEU A 490 -9.59 27.04 9.88
N HIS A 491 -9.39 26.20 10.89
CA HIS A 491 -10.36 25.21 11.32
C HIS A 491 -11.69 25.85 11.71
N SER A 492 -11.65 26.92 12.52
CA SER A 492 -12.85 27.64 12.94
C SER A 492 -13.57 28.32 11.77
N ASN A 493 -12.83 28.90 10.81
CA ASN A 493 -13.41 29.48 9.59
C ASN A 493 -14.08 28.40 8.74
N GLY A 494 -13.42 27.24 8.53
CA GLY A 494 -13.98 26.12 7.78
C GLY A 494 -15.29 25.61 8.36
N ILE A 495 -15.40 25.46 9.69
CA ILE A 495 -16.66 25.07 10.33
C ILE A 495 -17.75 26.13 10.16
N LYS A 496 -17.42 27.42 10.33
CA LYS A 496 -18.38 28.52 10.13
C LYS A 496 -18.88 28.56 8.68
N ASP A 497 -18.01 28.31 7.72
CA ASP A 497 -18.36 28.31 6.31
C ASP A 497 -19.27 27.12 5.95
N LEU A 498 -19.05 25.93 6.54
CA LEU A 498 -19.95 24.78 6.39
C LEU A 498 -21.34 25.04 6.99
N ARG A 499 -21.40 25.68 8.15
CA ARG A 499 -22.68 26.09 8.77
C ARG A 499 -23.40 27.14 7.95
N LYS A 500 -22.69 28.15 7.44
CA LYS A 500 -23.27 29.21 6.59
C LYS A 500 -23.90 28.62 5.32
N LYS A 501 -23.32 27.55 4.78
CA LYS A 501 -23.84 26.83 3.60
C LYS A 501 -24.98 25.85 3.91
N GLY A 502 -25.40 25.71 5.18
CA GLY A 502 -26.41 24.73 5.57
C GLY A 502 -25.95 23.27 5.60
N VAL A 503 -24.69 22.98 5.26
CA VAL A 503 -24.14 21.60 5.24
C VAL A 503 -24.15 20.98 6.63
N LEU A 504 -23.86 21.78 7.68
CA LEU A 504 -23.84 21.33 9.07
C LEU A 504 -24.85 22.09 9.92
N THR A 505 -25.76 21.35 10.55
CA THR A 505 -26.74 21.85 11.51
C THR A 505 -26.37 21.40 12.93
N SER A 506 -26.54 22.27 13.94
CA SER A 506 -26.15 21.96 15.32
C SER A 506 -27.17 21.05 15.99
N VAL A 507 -26.72 20.03 16.72
CA VAL A 507 -27.59 19.08 17.43
C VAL A 507 -27.23 18.98 18.90
N LYS A 508 -28.23 18.80 19.77
CA LYS A 508 -28.04 18.61 21.21
C LYS A 508 -27.41 17.24 21.50
N LYS A 509 -26.51 17.19 22.49
CA LYS A 509 -25.82 15.94 22.88
C LYS A 509 -26.79 14.84 23.33
N THR A 510 -27.87 15.20 24.02
CA THR A 510 -28.89 14.26 24.50
C THR A 510 -29.55 13.51 23.35
N ALA A 511 -29.98 14.23 22.31
CA ALA A 511 -30.55 13.65 21.10
C ALA A 511 -29.58 12.69 20.40
N VAL A 512 -28.30 13.09 20.24
CA VAL A 512 -27.29 12.21 19.63
C VAL A 512 -27.08 10.95 20.46
N THR A 513 -27.08 11.05 21.79
CA THR A 513 -26.89 9.90 22.67
C THR A 513 -28.04 8.91 22.52
N ALA A 514 -29.28 9.40 22.50
CA ALA A 514 -30.46 8.57 22.24
C ALA A 514 -30.39 7.89 20.86
N SER A 515 -30.00 8.64 19.81
CA SER A 515 -29.84 8.10 18.45
C SER A 515 -28.75 7.02 18.33
N LEU A 516 -27.68 7.12 19.11
CA LEU A 516 -26.62 6.12 19.15
C LEU A 516 -27.06 4.84 19.86
N GLN A 517 -27.86 4.97 20.91
CA GLN A 517 -28.37 3.84 21.70
C GLN A 517 -29.44 3.06 20.93
N ASN A 518 -30.40 3.74 20.31
CA ASN A 518 -31.47 3.08 19.55
C ASN A 518 -31.01 2.55 18.18
N GLY A 519 -29.86 3.01 17.67
CA GLY A 519 -29.29 2.57 16.39
C GLY A 519 -29.76 3.37 15.17
N SER A 520 -30.51 4.45 15.36
CA SER A 520 -30.90 5.39 14.28
C SER A 520 -29.73 6.18 13.68
N CYS A 521 -28.55 6.10 14.30
CA CYS A 521 -27.30 6.63 13.79
C CYS A 521 -26.21 5.54 13.86
N LEU A 522 -25.46 5.38 12.77
CA LEU A 522 -24.38 4.37 12.69
C LEU A 522 -23.17 4.67 13.59
N GLY A 523 -23.02 5.92 14.06
CA GLY A 523 -21.92 6.35 14.93
C GLY A 523 -21.61 7.85 14.85
N GLU A 524 -20.57 8.29 15.56
CA GLU A 524 -20.05 9.67 15.45
C GLU A 524 -18.78 9.73 14.57
N ALA A 525 -18.78 10.61 13.58
CA ALA A 525 -17.62 10.94 12.75
C ALA A 525 -16.87 12.16 13.30
N SER A 526 -15.60 12.33 12.94
CA SER A 526 -14.85 13.58 13.21
C SER A 526 -14.40 14.21 11.90
N ILE A 527 -14.45 15.54 11.79
CA ILE A 527 -14.00 16.24 10.59
C ILE A 527 -12.50 16.56 10.62
N ARG A 528 -11.85 16.43 9.47
CA ARG A 528 -10.45 16.84 9.23
C ARG A 528 -10.41 17.73 8.00
N PHE A 529 -9.77 18.88 8.11
CA PHE A 529 -9.56 19.76 6.97
C PHE A 529 -8.24 19.47 6.25
N LEU A 530 -8.31 19.35 4.93
CA LEU A 530 -7.16 19.26 4.04
C LEU A 530 -6.98 20.59 3.28
N PRO A 531 -5.81 21.24 3.35
CA PRO A 531 -5.58 22.49 2.64
C PRO A 531 -5.52 22.29 1.12
N LYS A 532 -6.25 23.14 0.39
CA LYS A 532 -6.10 23.42 -1.04
C LYS A 532 -5.32 24.75 -1.22
N LEU A 533 -5.08 25.17 -2.46
CA LEU A 533 -4.35 26.41 -2.76
C LEU A 533 -5.02 27.68 -2.20
N ARG A 534 -6.37 27.71 -2.17
CA ARG A 534 -7.16 28.88 -1.76
C ARG A 534 -8.26 28.57 -0.73
N SER A 535 -8.49 27.31 -0.41
CA SER A 535 -9.62 26.85 0.42
C SER A 535 -9.28 25.60 1.23
N LEU A 536 -10.22 25.16 2.07
CA LEU A 536 -10.12 23.92 2.84
C LEU A 536 -11.10 22.88 2.29
N ARG A 537 -10.66 21.62 2.22
CA ARG A 537 -11.51 20.46 1.92
C ARG A 537 -11.85 19.72 3.22
N PRO A 538 -13.12 19.61 3.62
CA PRO A 538 -13.50 18.77 4.74
C PRO A 538 -13.42 17.28 4.36
N ILE A 539 -12.98 16.44 5.29
CA ILE A 539 -13.00 14.98 5.19
C ILE A 539 -13.49 14.44 6.53
N ALA A 540 -14.59 13.69 6.53
CA ALA A 540 -15.08 12.99 7.70
C ALA A 540 -14.29 11.68 7.92
N ASN A 541 -13.89 11.45 9.17
CA ASN A 541 -13.24 10.21 9.56
C ASN A 541 -14.28 9.23 10.13
N LEU A 542 -14.77 8.36 9.25
CA LEU A 542 -15.76 7.31 9.53
C LEU A 542 -15.12 5.96 9.88
N GLY A 543 -13.78 5.91 9.95
CA GLY A 543 -13.01 4.72 10.33
C GLY A 543 -12.62 4.67 11.80
N ARG A 544 -13.04 5.66 12.61
CA ARG A 544 -12.81 5.66 14.06
C ARG A 544 -13.74 4.69 14.76
N GLN A 545 -13.27 4.13 15.87
CA GLN A 545 -14.13 3.34 16.74
C GLN A 545 -15.25 4.22 17.30
N PRO A 546 -16.50 3.75 17.27
CA PRO A 546 -17.61 4.47 17.84
C PRO A 546 -17.47 4.56 19.37
N PRO A 547 -18.14 5.52 20.03
CA PRO A 547 -18.17 5.61 21.48
C PRO A 547 -18.85 4.35 22.07
N PRO A 548 -18.49 3.94 23.30
CA PRO A 548 -19.05 2.74 23.93
C PRO A 548 -20.58 2.71 24.04
N ILE A 549 -21.22 3.89 24.00
CA ILE A 549 -22.68 4.07 24.07
C ILE A 549 -23.41 3.68 22.78
N ALA A 550 -22.68 3.52 21.67
CA ALA A 550 -23.28 3.19 20.38
C ALA A 550 -23.71 1.72 20.32
N LYS A 551 -24.85 1.45 19.68
CA LYS A 551 -25.39 0.10 19.47
C LYS A 551 -24.40 -0.85 18.77
N SER A 552 -23.60 -0.33 17.83
CA SER A 552 -22.55 -1.09 17.16
C SER A 552 -21.17 -0.69 17.66
N ALA A 553 -20.35 -1.68 17.98
CA ALA A 553 -18.93 -1.49 18.29
C ALA A 553 -18.04 -1.34 17.04
N LEU A 554 -18.60 -1.47 15.83
CA LEU A 554 -17.83 -1.41 14.58
C LEU A 554 -17.75 0.04 14.05
N PRO A 555 -16.61 0.48 13.48
CA PRO A 555 -16.53 1.73 12.76
C PRO A 555 -17.57 1.79 11.62
N ILE A 556 -18.12 2.98 11.35
CA ILE A 556 -19.16 3.20 10.34
C ILE A 556 -18.74 2.62 8.98
N ASN A 557 -17.51 2.89 8.54
CA ASN A 557 -17.01 2.35 7.26
C ASN A 557 -16.98 0.82 7.23
N LYS A 558 -16.77 0.13 8.36
CA LYS A 558 -16.83 -1.33 8.42
C LYS A 558 -18.26 -1.86 8.33
N GLN A 559 -19.21 -1.18 8.98
CA GLN A 559 -20.63 -1.52 8.90
C GLN A 559 -21.15 -1.40 7.45
N LEU A 560 -20.72 -0.37 6.73
CA LEU A 560 -21.12 -0.10 5.34
C LEU A 560 -20.42 -0.97 4.27
N MET A 561 -19.43 -1.79 4.63
CA MET A 561 -18.68 -2.55 3.62
C MET A 561 -19.54 -3.57 2.86
N ASN A 562 -20.50 -4.20 3.53
CA ASN A 562 -21.40 -5.15 2.84
C ASN A 562 -22.39 -4.40 1.95
N VAL A 563 -22.95 -3.28 2.44
CA VAL A 563 -23.80 -2.39 1.63
C VAL A 563 -23.08 -1.97 0.35
N LEU A 564 -21.80 -1.58 0.44
CA LEU A 564 -21.00 -1.26 -0.75
C LEU A 564 -20.91 -2.46 -1.70
N THR A 565 -20.69 -3.66 -1.16
CA THR A 565 -20.57 -4.88 -1.98
C THR A 565 -21.89 -5.21 -2.69
N VAL A 566 -23.03 -5.06 -2.01
CA VAL A 566 -24.37 -5.26 -2.60
C VAL A 566 -24.63 -4.23 -3.70
N LEU A 567 -24.48 -2.94 -3.42
CA LEU A 567 -24.70 -1.88 -4.42
C LEU A 567 -23.76 -2.03 -5.63
N SER A 568 -22.51 -2.44 -5.42
CA SER A 568 -21.56 -2.67 -6.52
C SER A 568 -21.98 -3.86 -7.39
N TYR A 569 -22.58 -4.89 -6.80
CA TYR A 569 -23.13 -6.03 -7.54
C TYR A 569 -24.35 -5.61 -8.35
N LEU A 570 -25.32 -4.92 -7.75
CA LEU A 570 -26.51 -4.43 -8.46
C LEU A 570 -26.14 -3.50 -9.62
N THR A 571 -25.15 -2.61 -9.42
CA THR A 571 -24.61 -1.77 -10.50
C THR A 571 -23.95 -2.58 -11.62
N SER A 572 -23.39 -3.77 -11.32
CA SER A 572 -22.82 -4.64 -12.34
C SER A 572 -23.88 -5.43 -13.12
N CYS A 573 -25.05 -5.66 -12.52
CA CYS A 573 -26.21 -6.25 -13.18
C CYS A 573 -26.83 -5.27 -14.18
N ASP A 574 -26.98 -4.01 -13.78
CA ASP A 574 -27.41 -2.93 -14.66
C ASP A 574 -26.45 -1.71 -14.56
N PRO A 575 -25.43 -1.65 -15.45
CA PRO A 575 -24.48 -0.54 -15.50
C PRO A 575 -25.11 0.81 -15.86
N SER A 576 -26.33 0.81 -16.37
CA SER A 576 -26.96 2.02 -16.86
C SER A 576 -27.17 3.04 -15.73
N TRP A 577 -27.41 2.59 -14.48
CA TRP A 577 -27.64 3.42 -13.29
C TRP A 577 -26.54 4.43 -12.95
N ILE A 578 -25.29 4.11 -13.28
CA ILE A 578 -24.15 5.01 -13.03
C ILE A 578 -23.86 5.94 -14.22
N GLY A 579 -24.64 5.83 -15.30
CA GLY A 579 -24.54 6.65 -16.50
C GLY A 579 -23.14 6.61 -17.12
N ALA A 580 -22.58 7.78 -17.38
CA ALA A 580 -21.26 7.92 -18.00
C ALA A 580 -20.07 7.68 -17.05
N ALA A 581 -20.31 7.22 -15.82
CA ALA A 581 -19.27 7.11 -14.80
C ALA A 581 -18.18 6.08 -15.15
N LYS A 582 -16.93 6.45 -14.89
CA LYS A 582 -15.74 5.59 -15.04
C LYS A 582 -15.00 5.48 -13.71
N PHE A 583 -14.73 4.26 -13.26
CA PHE A 583 -14.05 4.00 -11.97
C PHE A 583 -12.53 3.99 -12.11
N GLY A 584 -12.01 3.81 -13.32
CA GLY A 584 -10.58 3.82 -13.58
C GLY A 584 -10.19 4.00 -15.04
N THR A 585 -8.89 3.95 -15.29
CA THR A 585 -8.31 4.08 -16.64
C THR A 585 -8.64 2.88 -17.53
N ASP A 586 -8.99 1.74 -16.93
CA ASP A 586 -9.40 0.54 -17.67
C ASP A 586 -10.71 0.79 -18.43
N ASP A 587 -11.73 1.29 -17.74
CA ASP A 587 -13.05 1.62 -18.33
C ASP A 587 -12.89 2.69 -19.42
N ILE A 588 -12.09 3.73 -19.14
CA ILE A 588 -11.82 4.80 -20.11
C ILE A 588 -11.13 4.26 -21.36
N PHE A 589 -10.21 3.31 -21.22
CA PHE A 589 -9.53 2.72 -22.36
C PHE A 589 -10.49 1.95 -23.26
N LEU A 590 -11.39 1.15 -22.67
CA LEU A 590 -12.33 0.34 -23.44
C LEU A 590 -13.29 1.21 -24.23
N ASP A 591 -13.97 2.15 -23.56
CA ASP A 591 -14.90 3.08 -24.19
C ASP A 591 -14.21 3.97 -25.24
N TRP A 592 -13.06 4.55 -24.90
CA TRP A 592 -12.35 5.44 -25.83
C TRP A 592 -11.85 4.69 -27.06
N LYS A 593 -11.33 3.47 -26.88
CA LYS A 593 -10.84 2.66 -28.00
C LYS A 593 -11.98 2.29 -28.94
N GLU A 594 -13.10 1.84 -28.40
CA GLU A 594 -14.28 1.50 -29.18
C GLU A 594 -14.79 2.71 -29.97
N PHE A 595 -14.97 3.86 -29.30
CA PHE A 595 -15.36 5.12 -29.94
C PHE A 595 -14.38 5.53 -31.05
N ALA A 596 -13.08 5.56 -30.76
CA ALA A 596 -12.07 6.02 -31.71
C ALA A 596 -11.94 5.11 -32.94
N LEU A 597 -12.05 3.79 -32.76
CA LEU A 597 -11.98 2.84 -33.88
C LEU A 597 -13.25 2.91 -34.74
N ASN A 598 -14.43 3.03 -34.13
CA ASN A 598 -15.67 3.20 -34.87
C ASN A 598 -15.67 4.52 -35.65
N TRP A 599 -15.23 5.61 -35.02
CA TRP A 599 -15.10 6.91 -35.69
C TRP A 599 -14.17 6.86 -36.90
N LYS A 600 -13.06 6.12 -36.82
CA LYS A 600 -12.07 5.99 -37.91
C LYS A 600 -12.53 5.11 -39.09
N LYS A 601 -13.64 4.37 -38.97
CA LYS A 601 -14.15 3.51 -40.06
C LYS A 601 -14.74 4.31 -41.20
N ASP A 602 -15.31 5.48 -40.91
CA ASP A 602 -15.97 6.33 -41.87
C ASP A 602 -15.07 7.53 -42.23
N PRO A 603 -14.54 7.57 -43.46
CA PRO A 603 -13.63 8.63 -43.89
C PRO A 603 -14.33 9.97 -44.14
N GLU A 604 -15.67 10.03 -44.21
CA GLU A 604 -16.40 11.30 -44.35
C GLU A 604 -16.45 12.09 -43.04
N ARG A 605 -16.14 11.44 -41.92
CA ARG A 605 -16.12 12.03 -40.58
C ARG A 605 -14.87 12.85 -40.34
N ASN A 606 -15.00 14.17 -40.48
CA ASN A 606 -13.85 15.07 -40.48
C ASN A 606 -13.63 15.86 -39.19
N HIS A 607 -14.62 15.93 -38.29
CA HIS A 607 -14.53 16.82 -37.13
C HIS A 607 -15.29 16.33 -35.91
N LEU A 608 -14.71 16.58 -34.74
CA LEU A 608 -15.28 16.32 -33.42
C LEU A 608 -15.07 17.55 -32.55
N TYR A 609 -16.05 17.83 -31.69
CA TYR A 609 -16.01 18.87 -30.69
C TYR A 609 -15.86 18.26 -29.30
N PHE A 610 -14.97 18.83 -28.51
CA PHE A 610 -14.62 18.36 -27.18
C PHE A 610 -15.05 19.40 -26.14
N VAL A 611 -15.80 18.95 -25.14
CA VAL A 611 -16.21 19.78 -24.01
C VAL A 611 -15.84 19.08 -22.71
N LYS A 612 -15.16 19.80 -21.83
CA LYS A 612 -14.86 19.37 -20.47
C LYS A 612 -15.48 20.32 -19.46
N THR A 613 -16.11 19.74 -18.46
CA THR A 613 -16.71 20.46 -17.33
C THR A 613 -16.32 19.81 -16.00
N ASP A 614 -16.31 20.60 -14.92
CA ASP A 614 -15.97 20.18 -13.55
C ASP A 614 -17.12 20.55 -12.62
N ILE A 615 -17.81 19.56 -12.06
CA ILE A 615 -18.93 19.75 -11.13
C ILE A 615 -18.37 20.26 -9.79
N LYS A 616 -18.83 21.43 -9.38
CA LYS A 616 -18.36 22.09 -8.17
C LYS A 616 -18.87 21.36 -6.92
N ALA A 617 -17.93 20.87 -6.12
CA ALA A 617 -18.23 20.23 -4.84
C ALA A 617 -19.27 19.09 -4.98
N CYS A 618 -19.07 18.21 -5.95
CA CYS A 618 -19.99 17.14 -6.36
C CYS A 618 -20.63 16.35 -5.20
N PHE A 619 -19.87 16.03 -4.14
CA PHE A 619 -20.39 15.33 -2.95
C PHE A 619 -21.22 16.21 -2.03
N ASP A 620 -20.81 17.47 -1.87
CA ASP A 620 -21.42 18.40 -0.91
C ASP A 620 -22.69 19.06 -1.49
N GLY A 621 -22.91 18.95 -2.81
CA GLY A 621 -24.09 19.49 -3.52
C GLY A 621 -25.28 18.53 -3.61
N ILE A 622 -25.08 17.22 -3.39
CA ILE A 622 -26.14 16.21 -3.52
C ILE A 622 -27.29 16.48 -2.55
N LEU A 623 -28.52 16.47 -3.07
CA LEU A 623 -29.73 16.51 -2.26
C LEU A 623 -30.00 15.13 -1.68
N GLN A 624 -30.12 15.04 -0.34
CA GLN A 624 -30.25 13.76 0.34
C GLN A 624 -31.59 13.08 0.05
N GLU A 625 -32.68 13.85 -0.05
CA GLU A 625 -34.03 13.32 -0.35
C GLU A 625 -34.10 12.76 -1.77
N LYS A 626 -33.69 13.53 -2.78
CA LYS A 626 -33.62 13.07 -4.17
C LYS A 626 -32.69 11.87 -4.33
N LEU A 627 -31.57 11.84 -3.61
CA LEU A 627 -30.69 10.67 -3.62
C LEU A 627 -31.40 9.42 -3.07
N LEU A 628 -32.20 9.55 -2.02
CA LEU A 628 -32.92 8.40 -1.45
C LEU A 628 -34.02 7.90 -2.39
N GLU A 629 -34.77 8.80 -3.04
CA GLU A 629 -35.73 8.45 -4.10
C GLU A 629 -35.05 7.63 -5.21
N ILE A 630 -33.92 8.11 -5.72
CA ILE A 630 -33.16 7.39 -6.77
C ILE A 630 -32.65 6.02 -6.26
N ILE A 631 -32.25 5.92 -4.99
CA ILE A 631 -31.80 4.65 -4.42
C ILE A 631 -32.97 3.68 -4.25
N GLU A 632 -34.15 4.17 -3.87
CA GLU A 632 -35.35 3.36 -3.74
C GLU A 632 -35.74 2.75 -5.09
N ASP A 633 -35.77 3.56 -6.16
CA ASP A 633 -35.98 3.10 -7.54
C ASP A 633 -34.89 2.14 -8.02
N PHE A 634 -33.63 2.38 -7.62
CA PHE A 634 -32.49 1.52 -7.96
C PHE A 634 -32.61 0.14 -7.32
N LEU A 635 -33.06 0.08 -6.06
CA LEU A 635 -33.21 -1.18 -5.35
C LEU A 635 -34.48 -1.93 -5.77
N SER A 636 -35.56 -1.24 -6.14
CA SER A 636 -36.81 -1.89 -6.60
C SER A 636 -36.64 -2.61 -7.95
N GLN A 637 -35.69 -2.17 -8.77
CA GLN A 637 -35.34 -2.80 -10.06
C GLN A 637 -34.26 -3.88 -9.94
N ALA A 638 -33.89 -4.27 -8.72
CA ALA A 638 -32.95 -5.37 -8.51
C ALA A 638 -33.55 -6.70 -8.97
N PRO A 639 -32.71 -7.66 -9.43
CA PRO A 639 -33.19 -8.97 -9.89
C PRO A 639 -33.78 -9.81 -8.75
N ASP A 640 -33.27 -9.66 -7.52
CA ASP A 640 -33.67 -10.40 -6.34
C ASP A 640 -33.88 -9.45 -5.15
N GLU A 641 -34.86 -9.75 -4.28
CA GLU A 641 -35.07 -9.02 -3.01
C GLU A 641 -33.98 -9.29 -1.95
N ASP A 642 -33.23 -10.37 -2.15
CA ASP A 642 -32.19 -10.86 -1.27
C ASP A 642 -30.86 -11.04 -2.00
N VAL A 643 -29.79 -10.56 -1.37
CA VAL A 643 -28.43 -10.68 -1.91
C VAL A 643 -27.52 -11.38 -0.92
N ILE A 644 -26.77 -12.38 -1.39
CA ILE A 644 -25.84 -13.15 -0.56
C ILE A 644 -24.43 -12.57 -0.70
N VAL A 645 -23.85 -12.13 0.42
CA VAL A 645 -22.46 -11.63 0.49
C VAL A 645 -21.53 -12.72 1.02
N ARG A 646 -20.73 -13.32 0.14
CA ARG A 646 -19.68 -14.30 0.45
C ARG A 646 -18.35 -13.63 0.80
N LYS A 647 -17.72 -14.07 1.89
CA LYS A 647 -16.40 -13.58 2.35
C LYS A 647 -15.34 -14.68 2.22
N PHE A 648 -14.19 -14.34 1.63
CA PHE A 648 -13.04 -15.25 1.50
C PHE A 648 -11.74 -14.47 1.50
N VAL A 649 -10.61 -15.18 1.55
CA VAL A 649 -9.28 -14.59 1.54
C VAL A 649 -8.50 -15.09 0.34
N SER A 650 -7.73 -14.20 -0.27
CA SER A 650 -6.83 -14.51 -1.37
C SER A 650 -5.40 -14.13 -1.00
N HIS A 651 -4.45 -15.02 -1.31
CA HIS A 651 -3.02 -14.82 -1.12
C HIS A 651 -2.31 -14.93 -2.45
N TYR A 652 -1.41 -14.00 -2.73
CA TYR A 652 -0.60 -14.02 -3.94
C TYR A 652 0.80 -13.53 -3.63
N ALA A 653 1.79 -13.99 -4.41
CA ALA A 653 3.15 -13.51 -4.30
C ALA A 653 3.27 -12.15 -4.97
N SER A 654 3.82 -11.17 -4.24
CA SER A 654 4.23 -9.87 -4.79
C SER A 654 5.50 -9.43 -4.08
N ASP A 655 6.52 -9.03 -4.84
CA ASP A 655 7.80 -8.53 -4.30
C ASP A 655 8.49 -9.47 -3.30
N CYS A 656 8.50 -10.78 -3.57
CA CYS A 656 9.05 -11.82 -2.67
C CYS A 656 8.36 -11.87 -1.30
N LYS A 657 7.16 -11.30 -1.18
CA LYS A 657 6.28 -11.39 -0.01
C LYS A 657 4.96 -12.01 -0.43
N VAL A 658 4.32 -12.71 0.49
CA VAL A 658 2.94 -13.11 0.31
C VAL A 658 2.05 -11.98 0.79
N VAL A 659 1.16 -11.52 -0.08
CA VAL A 659 0.18 -10.49 0.24
C VAL A 659 -1.16 -11.15 0.48
N CYS A 660 -1.74 -10.88 1.65
CA CYS A 660 -3.08 -11.31 2.03
C CYS A 660 -4.11 -10.23 1.65
N LYS A 661 -5.19 -10.62 0.97
CA LYS A 661 -6.34 -9.75 0.67
C LYS A 661 -7.64 -10.43 1.06
N PHE A 662 -8.37 -9.79 1.97
CA PHE A 662 -9.76 -10.13 2.29
C PHE A 662 -10.67 -9.67 1.15
N LYS A 663 -11.54 -10.56 0.69
CA LYS A 663 -12.44 -10.35 -0.43
C LYS A 663 -13.89 -10.56 0.02
N LYS A 664 -14.79 -9.78 -0.58
CA LYS A 664 -16.24 -9.90 -0.45
C LYS A 664 -16.83 -9.87 -1.85
N ILE A 665 -17.75 -10.78 -2.13
CA ILE A 665 -18.46 -10.86 -3.41
C ILE A 665 -19.94 -11.04 -3.08
N ALA A 666 -20.79 -10.26 -3.74
CA ALA A 666 -22.23 -10.38 -3.67
C ALA A 666 -22.75 -11.13 -4.90
N SER A 667 -23.82 -11.88 -4.73
CA SER A 667 -24.56 -12.53 -5.81
C SER A 667 -26.03 -12.66 -5.39
N GLY A 668 -26.92 -12.62 -6.39
CA GLY A 668 -28.30 -13.09 -6.28
C GLY A 668 -28.40 -14.58 -6.00
N PHE A 669 -29.63 -15.08 -5.84
CA PHE A 669 -29.88 -16.49 -5.48
C PHE A 669 -29.52 -17.43 -6.64
N ASP A 670 -29.97 -17.11 -7.85
CA ASP A 670 -29.70 -17.90 -9.07
C ASP A 670 -28.21 -17.92 -9.42
N GLY A 671 -27.49 -16.84 -9.12
CA GLY A 671 -26.06 -16.72 -9.36
C GLY A 671 -25.18 -17.38 -8.29
N TYR A 672 -25.76 -17.85 -7.18
CA TYR A 672 -25.00 -18.30 -6.03
C TYR A 672 -24.50 -19.74 -6.18
N ILE A 673 -23.18 -19.89 -6.28
CA ILE A 673 -22.53 -21.21 -6.31
C ILE A 673 -22.21 -21.67 -4.89
N SER A 674 -23.00 -22.59 -4.35
CA SER A 674 -22.85 -23.13 -2.99
C SER A 674 -21.48 -23.79 -2.77
N ASP A 675 -21.00 -24.58 -3.74
CA ASP A 675 -19.68 -25.22 -3.71
C ASP A 675 -18.56 -24.18 -3.89
N PHE A 676 -17.73 -24.03 -2.85
CA PHE A 676 -16.65 -23.04 -2.84
C PHE A 676 -15.57 -23.32 -3.89
N GLU A 677 -15.28 -24.59 -4.21
CA GLU A 677 -14.27 -24.95 -5.20
C GLU A 677 -14.74 -24.55 -6.60
N LYS A 678 -15.98 -24.90 -6.97
CA LYS A 678 -16.59 -24.49 -8.25
C LYS A 678 -16.68 -22.97 -8.37
N PHE A 679 -17.05 -22.30 -7.28
CA PHE A 679 -17.06 -20.83 -7.23
C PHE A 679 -15.68 -20.24 -7.50
N ILE A 680 -14.62 -20.75 -6.86
CA ILE A 680 -13.26 -20.24 -7.06
C ILE A 680 -12.76 -20.54 -8.47
N GLN A 681 -13.11 -21.68 -9.07
CA GLN A 681 -12.79 -22.00 -10.46
C GLN A 681 -13.38 -20.96 -11.41
N LYS A 682 -14.70 -20.72 -11.34
CA LYS A 682 -15.37 -19.68 -12.12
C LYS A 682 -14.75 -18.30 -11.86
N PHE A 683 -14.52 -17.94 -10.59
CA PHE A 683 -13.90 -16.68 -10.22
C PHE A 683 -12.49 -16.50 -10.82
N ILE A 684 -11.70 -17.57 -10.89
CA ILE A 684 -10.37 -17.56 -11.51
C ILE A 684 -10.48 -17.35 -13.03
N GLU A 685 -11.43 -18.00 -13.68
CA GLU A 685 -11.68 -17.89 -15.12
C GLU A 685 -12.14 -16.48 -15.50
N ASP A 686 -13.20 -15.98 -14.85
CA ASP A 686 -13.78 -14.66 -15.08
C ASP A 686 -12.73 -13.53 -14.89
N ASN A 687 -11.81 -13.71 -13.95
CA ASN A 687 -10.81 -12.70 -13.59
C ASN A 687 -9.40 -13.02 -14.13
N LYS A 688 -9.24 -14.09 -14.92
CA LYS A 688 -7.96 -14.57 -15.48
C LYS A 688 -6.83 -14.65 -14.43
N LEU A 689 -7.14 -15.18 -13.25
CA LEU A 689 -6.22 -15.20 -12.10
C LEU A 689 -5.20 -16.34 -12.17
N CYS A 690 -4.00 -16.10 -11.64
CA CYS A 690 -2.95 -17.11 -11.57
C CYS A 690 -2.09 -16.95 -10.32
N ASN A 691 -1.45 -18.04 -9.88
CA ASN A 691 -0.55 -18.07 -8.74
C ASN A 691 -1.20 -17.50 -7.47
N MET A 692 -2.32 -18.08 -7.04
CA MET A 692 -3.05 -17.64 -5.85
C MET A 692 -3.38 -18.79 -4.91
N VAL A 693 -3.54 -18.48 -3.62
CA VAL A 693 -4.06 -19.39 -2.60
C VAL A 693 -5.31 -18.77 -1.97
N PHE A 694 -6.43 -19.49 -2.04
CA PHE A 694 -7.71 -19.06 -1.51
C PHE A 694 -8.03 -19.76 -0.19
N VAL A 695 -8.65 -19.04 0.73
CA VAL A 695 -9.11 -19.57 2.01
C VAL A 695 -10.55 -19.09 2.20
N ASN A 696 -11.50 -20.02 2.30
CA ASN A 696 -12.87 -19.67 2.62
C ASN A 696 -12.93 -19.13 4.08
N GLN A 697 -13.79 -18.15 4.34
CA GLN A 697 -14.05 -17.69 5.72
C GLN A 697 -15.33 -18.29 6.31
N MET A 698 -16.11 -19.04 5.53
CA MET A 698 -17.40 -19.63 5.93
C MET A 698 -18.41 -18.60 6.46
N ILE A 699 -18.31 -17.36 5.97
CA ILE A 699 -19.24 -16.27 6.31
C ILE A 699 -19.94 -15.86 5.02
N ASN A 700 -21.13 -16.43 4.82
CA ASN A 700 -22.10 -15.97 3.83
C ASN A 700 -23.20 -15.24 4.58
N GLN A 701 -23.51 -14.03 4.17
CA GLN A 701 -24.52 -13.20 4.82
C GLN A 701 -25.58 -12.85 3.79
N GLN A 702 -26.79 -13.35 3.98
CA GLN A 702 -27.97 -12.89 3.26
C GLN A 702 -28.33 -11.49 3.75
N MET A 703 -28.72 -10.64 2.81
CA MET A 703 -29.10 -9.25 3.07
C MET A 703 -30.33 -8.92 2.23
N HIS A 704 -31.44 -8.68 2.91
CA HIS A 704 -32.62 -8.11 2.29
C HIS A 704 -32.36 -6.67 1.85
N LEU A 705 -32.85 -6.30 0.67
CA LEU A 705 -32.66 -4.96 0.12
C LEU A 705 -33.32 -3.86 0.97
N GLU A 706 -34.40 -4.17 1.67
CA GLU A 706 -35.03 -3.24 2.62
C GLU A 706 -34.09 -2.88 3.79
N GLU A 707 -33.36 -3.87 4.34
CA GLU A 707 -32.34 -3.59 5.35
C GLU A 707 -31.17 -2.76 4.81
N VAL A 708 -30.82 -2.98 3.54
CA VAL A 708 -29.77 -2.22 2.85
C VAL A 708 -30.22 -0.77 2.71
N PHE A 709 -31.47 -0.53 2.29
CA PHE A 709 -32.07 0.78 2.17
C PHE A 709 -32.12 1.52 3.51
N GLU A 710 -32.60 0.89 4.58
CA GLU A 710 -32.67 1.52 5.91
C GLU A 710 -31.27 1.88 6.47
N LYS A 711 -30.25 1.04 6.21
CA LYS A 711 -28.85 1.38 6.53
C LYS A 711 -28.34 2.57 5.71
N LEU A 712 -28.72 2.67 4.43
CA LEU A 712 -28.37 3.81 3.57
C LEU A 712 -29.04 5.10 4.04
N LYS A 713 -30.33 5.04 4.33
CA LYS A 713 -31.12 6.16 4.89
C LYS A 713 -30.53 6.67 6.19
N CYS A 714 -30.22 5.77 7.12
CA CYS A 714 -29.50 6.10 8.35
C CYS A 714 -28.13 6.76 8.08
N HIS A 715 -27.35 6.24 7.12
CA HIS A 715 -26.05 6.81 6.77
C HIS A 715 -26.15 8.20 6.13
N ILE A 716 -27.10 8.40 5.22
CA ILE A 716 -27.24 9.62 4.42
C ILE A 716 -27.87 10.72 5.27
N GLN A 717 -29.01 10.45 5.89
CA GLN A 717 -29.76 11.46 6.65
C GLN A 717 -29.21 11.65 8.06
N ASN A 718 -28.75 10.61 8.76
CA ASN A 718 -28.36 10.70 10.18
C ASN A 718 -26.83 10.65 10.39
N ASN A 719 -26.06 11.24 9.48
CA ASN A 719 -24.61 11.38 9.65
C ASN A 719 -24.25 12.44 10.70
N ILE A 720 -23.71 11.99 11.85
CA ILE A 720 -23.33 12.86 12.96
C ILE A 720 -21.82 13.15 12.95
N ILE A 721 -21.47 14.43 13.04
CA ILE A 721 -20.10 14.93 13.08
C ILE A 721 -19.83 15.60 14.44
N LYS A 722 -18.85 15.07 15.18
CA LYS A 722 -18.38 15.60 16.45
C LYS A 722 -17.15 16.48 16.27
N ILE A 723 -17.22 17.69 16.80
CA ILE A 723 -16.13 18.68 16.77
C ILE A 723 -15.92 19.23 18.18
N GLY A 724 -14.82 18.84 18.82
CA GLY A 724 -14.58 19.18 20.21
C GLY A 724 -15.68 18.62 21.11
N ARG A 725 -16.46 19.51 21.75
CA ARG A 725 -17.59 19.16 22.62
C ARG A 725 -18.96 19.33 21.94
N GLN A 726 -18.99 19.75 20.68
CA GLN A 726 -20.22 20.04 19.93
C GLN A 726 -20.52 18.94 18.92
N TYR A 727 -21.81 18.77 18.64
CA TYR A 727 -22.33 17.79 17.70
C TYR A 727 -23.08 18.49 16.57
N PHE A 728 -22.90 17.99 15.36
CA PHE A 728 -23.53 18.50 14.15
C PHE A 728 -24.12 17.35 13.33
N LYS A 729 -25.23 17.60 12.64
CA LYS A 729 -25.80 16.70 11.63
C LYS A 729 -25.46 17.24 10.24
N GLN A 730 -25.04 16.35 9.34
CA GLN A 730 -24.88 16.72 7.94
C GLN A 730 -26.24 16.73 7.24
N SER A 731 -26.68 17.90 6.78
CA SER A 731 -28.02 18.08 6.20
C SER A 731 -28.03 18.17 4.68
N ILE A 732 -26.89 18.49 4.05
CA ILE A 732 -26.75 18.59 2.60
C ILE A 732 -25.49 17.82 2.19
N GLY A 733 -25.58 17.13 1.05
CA GLY A 733 -24.52 16.32 0.51
C GLY A 733 -24.29 15.03 1.27
N ILE A 734 -23.30 14.28 0.80
CA ILE A 734 -22.86 13.01 1.40
C ILE A 734 -21.45 13.13 1.96
N SER A 735 -21.16 12.28 2.96
CA SER A 735 -19.95 12.42 3.79
C SER A 735 -18.67 12.02 3.07
N GLN A 736 -17.85 12.98 2.65
CA GLN A 736 -16.52 12.71 2.10
C GLN A 736 -15.66 11.91 3.08
N GLY A 737 -15.30 10.67 2.72
CA GLY A 737 -14.60 9.71 3.58
C GLY A 737 -15.42 8.46 3.89
N SER A 738 -16.69 8.41 3.47
CA SER A 738 -17.49 7.19 3.45
C SER A 738 -17.00 6.28 2.31
N VAL A 739 -17.06 4.98 2.55
CA VAL A 739 -16.78 3.97 1.51
C VAL A 739 -17.82 3.97 0.39
N LEU A 740 -19.02 4.52 0.65
CA LEU A 740 -20.14 4.56 -0.30
C LEU A 740 -20.15 5.81 -1.17
N SER A 741 -19.50 6.90 -0.77
CA SER A 741 -19.71 8.22 -1.38
C SER A 741 -19.50 8.24 -2.89
N THR A 742 -18.46 7.58 -3.39
CA THR A 742 -18.16 7.57 -4.83
C THR A 742 -19.27 6.87 -5.62
N LEU A 743 -19.75 5.72 -5.15
CA LEU A 743 -20.79 4.97 -5.85
C LEU A 743 -22.13 5.70 -5.81
N LEU A 744 -22.54 6.20 -4.64
CA LEU A 744 -23.78 6.99 -4.49
C LEU A 744 -23.76 8.27 -5.35
N CYS A 745 -22.60 8.94 -5.41
CA CYS A 745 -22.40 10.09 -6.28
C CYS A 745 -22.55 9.70 -7.76
N ASN A 746 -22.02 8.55 -8.17
CA ASN A 746 -22.13 8.09 -9.54
C ASN A 746 -23.56 7.69 -9.92
N ILE A 747 -24.31 7.06 -9.02
CA ILE A 747 -25.73 6.74 -9.24
C ILE A 747 -26.55 8.04 -9.40
N TYR A 748 -26.35 9.01 -8.50
CA TYR A 748 -27.04 10.29 -8.54
C TYR A 748 -26.82 11.06 -9.85
N TYR A 749 -25.54 11.26 -10.23
CA TYR A 749 -25.22 11.96 -11.47
C TYR A 749 -25.48 11.10 -12.72
N GLY A 750 -25.50 9.77 -12.59
CA GLY A 750 -25.93 8.88 -13.66
C GLY A 750 -27.37 9.15 -14.05
N GLN A 751 -28.27 9.19 -13.07
CA GLN A 751 -29.68 9.53 -13.31
C GLN A 751 -29.87 10.94 -13.89
N MET A 752 -29.08 11.91 -13.41
CA MET A 752 -29.03 13.25 -14.00
C MET A 752 -28.65 13.20 -15.48
N GLU A 753 -27.60 12.46 -15.85
CA GLU A 753 -27.14 12.32 -17.24
C GLU A 753 -28.22 11.71 -18.13
N ARG A 754 -28.86 10.62 -17.69
CA ARG A 754 -29.96 9.97 -18.42
C ARG A 754 -31.12 10.91 -18.70
N THR A 755 -31.47 11.76 -17.73
CA THR A 755 -32.62 12.64 -17.83
C THR A 755 -32.30 13.92 -18.60
N PHE A 756 -31.16 14.54 -18.32
CA PHE A 756 -30.82 15.86 -18.86
C PHE A 756 -30.14 15.80 -20.23
N MET A 757 -29.37 14.74 -20.49
CA MET A 757 -28.43 14.72 -21.60
C MET A 757 -27.92 13.32 -21.95
N PRO A 758 -28.80 12.43 -22.42
CA PRO A 758 -28.35 11.16 -22.97
C PRO A 758 -27.45 11.43 -24.20
N PRO A 759 -26.29 10.74 -24.32
CA PRO A 759 -25.50 10.77 -25.54
C PRO A 759 -26.28 10.13 -26.68
N GLN A 760 -26.15 10.69 -27.88
CA GLN A 760 -26.69 10.13 -29.13
C GLN A 760 -25.68 9.19 -29.79
N ASP A 761 -26.09 8.58 -30.91
CA ASP A 761 -25.17 7.82 -31.76
C ASP A 761 -23.96 8.68 -32.16
N ASP A 762 -22.79 8.07 -32.17
CA ASP A 762 -21.50 8.74 -32.41
C ASP A 762 -21.10 9.84 -31.42
N GLU A 763 -21.78 9.94 -30.27
CA GLU A 763 -21.36 10.79 -29.14
C GLU A 763 -20.74 9.93 -28.02
N LEU A 764 -19.77 10.51 -27.31
CA LEU A 764 -19.17 9.88 -26.14
C LEU A 764 -19.22 10.83 -24.93
N LEU A 765 -19.89 10.38 -23.87
CA LEU A 765 -19.84 11.02 -22.56
C LEU A 765 -19.10 10.11 -21.57
N MET A 766 -18.09 10.66 -20.90
CA MET A 766 -17.38 9.98 -19.81
C MET A 766 -17.25 10.91 -18.61
N ARG A 767 -17.47 10.38 -17.40
CA ARG A 767 -17.34 11.14 -16.16
C ARG A 767 -16.50 10.39 -15.14
N MET A 768 -15.52 11.07 -14.55
CA MET A 768 -14.78 10.58 -13.39
C MET A 768 -15.13 11.42 -12.16
N VAL A 769 -16.17 10.99 -11.46
CA VAL A 769 -16.74 11.69 -10.29
C VAL A 769 -17.24 13.10 -10.67
N ASP A 770 -16.39 14.13 -10.55
CA ASP A 770 -16.71 15.54 -10.83
C ASP A 770 -16.26 16.02 -12.22
N ASP A 771 -15.27 15.38 -12.85
CA ASP A 771 -14.74 15.77 -14.16
C ASP A 771 -15.47 15.01 -15.28
N SER A 772 -16.16 15.73 -16.18
CA SER A 772 -16.84 15.16 -17.36
C SER A 772 -16.11 15.53 -18.65
N LEU A 773 -16.13 14.61 -19.63
CA LEU A 773 -15.67 14.80 -20.99
C LEU A 773 -16.80 14.38 -21.94
N PHE A 774 -17.21 15.30 -22.80
CA PHE A 774 -18.19 15.08 -23.85
C PHE A 774 -17.54 15.30 -25.22
N VAL A 775 -17.73 14.35 -26.13
CA VAL A 775 -17.21 14.37 -27.48
C VAL A 775 -18.35 14.11 -28.45
N THR A 776 -18.54 14.98 -29.45
CA THR A 776 -19.66 14.92 -30.40
C THR A 776 -19.25 15.44 -31.78
N PRO A 777 -19.82 14.92 -32.88
CA PRO A 777 -19.66 15.49 -34.21
C PRO A 777 -20.38 16.82 -34.40
N SER A 778 -21.43 17.09 -33.60
CA SER A 778 -22.29 18.26 -33.77
C SER A 778 -21.87 19.41 -32.87
N ARG A 779 -21.59 20.56 -33.49
CA ARG A 779 -21.29 21.79 -32.75
C ARG A 779 -22.46 22.22 -31.87
N GLU A 780 -23.66 22.14 -32.42
CA GLU A 780 -24.89 22.49 -31.71
C GLU A 780 -25.08 21.63 -30.46
N ARG A 781 -24.77 20.34 -30.56
CA ARG A 781 -24.78 19.42 -29.41
C ARG A 781 -23.74 19.80 -28.36
N ALA A 782 -22.52 20.17 -28.77
CA ALA A 782 -21.47 20.62 -27.85
C ALA A 782 -21.86 21.92 -27.13
N GLU A 783 -22.44 22.88 -27.86
CA GLU A 783 -22.91 24.16 -27.30
C GLU A 783 -24.12 23.96 -26.39
N LEU A 784 -25.06 23.08 -26.76
CA LEU A 784 -26.20 22.71 -25.93
C LEU A 784 -25.75 22.00 -24.65
N PHE A 785 -24.76 21.09 -24.75
CA PHE A 785 -24.14 20.44 -23.61
C PHE A 785 -23.63 21.49 -22.63
N LEU A 786 -22.82 22.42 -23.15
CA LEU A 786 -22.17 23.44 -22.35
C LEU A 786 -23.17 24.42 -21.73
N CYS A 787 -24.16 24.88 -22.49
CA CYS A 787 -25.23 25.76 -22.01
C CYS A 787 -26.01 25.12 -20.86
N LYS A 788 -26.45 23.87 -21.01
CA LYS A 788 -27.16 23.13 -19.95
C LYS A 788 -26.28 22.95 -18.70
N MET A 789 -25.00 22.62 -18.88
CA MET A 789 -24.06 22.46 -17.75
C MET A 789 -23.75 23.79 -17.04
N ILE A 790 -23.65 24.91 -17.76
CA ILE A 790 -23.44 26.25 -17.17
C ILE A 790 -24.69 26.71 -16.41
N LYS A 791 -25.87 26.55 -17.02
CA LYS A 791 -27.16 26.87 -16.38
C LYS A 791 -27.37 26.06 -15.09
N GLY A 792 -26.87 24.83 -15.08
CA GLY A 792 -27.07 23.89 -13.99
C GLY A 792 -28.53 23.42 -13.93
N ASN A 793 -28.83 22.67 -12.87
CA ASN A 793 -30.18 22.18 -12.64
C ASN A 793 -30.51 22.19 -11.14
N SER A 794 -31.70 22.70 -10.81
CA SER A 794 -32.19 22.81 -9.43
C SER A 794 -32.68 21.48 -8.85
N GLU A 795 -33.24 20.59 -9.67
CA GLU A 795 -33.69 19.25 -9.27
C GLU A 795 -32.53 18.40 -8.73
N PHE A 796 -31.36 18.47 -9.38
CA PHE A 796 -30.15 17.77 -8.97
C PHE A 796 -29.17 18.64 -8.17
N ASN A 797 -29.48 19.93 -7.96
CA ASN A 797 -28.68 20.91 -7.21
C ASN A 797 -27.18 20.92 -7.57
N PHE A 798 -26.86 20.94 -8.86
CA PHE A 798 -25.47 20.99 -9.32
C PHE A 798 -25.12 22.32 -9.97
N SER A 799 -23.83 22.66 -9.91
CA SER A 799 -23.24 23.79 -10.63
C SER A 799 -21.82 23.42 -11.07
N ILE A 800 -21.34 24.01 -12.16
CA ILE A 800 -19.98 23.77 -12.66
C ILE A 800 -19.00 24.87 -12.25
N ASN A 801 -17.71 24.55 -12.33
CA ASN A 801 -16.65 25.51 -12.13
C ASN A 801 -16.24 26.16 -13.47
N ALA A 802 -16.67 27.40 -13.69
CA ALA A 802 -16.40 28.15 -14.92
C ALA A 802 -14.90 28.23 -15.28
N ASP A 803 -14.02 28.41 -14.28
CA ASP A 803 -12.56 28.50 -14.47
C ASP A 803 -11.92 27.20 -15.00
N LYS A 804 -12.65 26.09 -14.98
CA LYS A 804 -12.17 24.76 -15.37
C LYS A 804 -12.85 24.22 -16.63
N ILE A 805 -13.76 24.98 -17.22
CA ILE A 805 -14.33 24.63 -18.50
C ILE A 805 -13.21 24.63 -19.53
N LEU A 806 -13.18 23.61 -20.38
CA LEU A 806 -12.26 23.55 -21.51
C LEU A 806 -13.02 23.07 -22.74
N VAL A 807 -12.77 23.75 -23.85
CA VAL A 807 -13.40 23.49 -25.15
C VAL A 807 -12.33 23.51 -26.23
N ASP A 808 -12.56 22.85 -27.36
CA ASP A 808 -11.67 22.89 -28.54
C ASP A 808 -12.19 23.78 -29.68
N PHE A 809 -13.22 24.58 -29.39
CA PHE A 809 -13.81 25.62 -30.23
C PHE A 809 -14.04 26.90 -29.40
N ASP A 810 -14.25 28.03 -30.08
CA ASP A 810 -14.58 29.30 -29.40
C ASP A 810 -16.08 29.37 -29.12
N TYR A 811 -16.44 29.71 -27.88
CA TYR A 811 -17.81 29.79 -27.43
C TYR A 811 -18.04 30.98 -26.51
N GLN A 812 -19.02 31.82 -26.84
CA GLN A 812 -19.43 32.96 -26.02
C GLN A 812 -20.67 32.58 -25.21
N HIS A 813 -20.60 32.74 -23.89
CA HIS A 813 -21.76 32.58 -23.02
C HIS A 813 -22.06 33.88 -22.28
N GLU A 814 -23.34 34.20 -22.09
CA GLU A 814 -23.80 35.44 -21.45
C GLU A 814 -23.20 35.64 -20.05
N THR A 815 -23.13 34.58 -19.24
CA THR A 815 -22.67 34.65 -17.85
C THR A 815 -21.18 34.38 -17.64
N CYS A 816 -20.56 33.57 -18.50
CA CYS A 816 -19.16 33.11 -18.33
C CYS A 816 -18.18 33.86 -19.22
N GLY A 817 -18.67 34.69 -20.15
CA GLY A 817 -17.86 35.36 -21.16
C GLY A 817 -17.35 34.39 -22.23
N MET A 818 -16.26 34.80 -22.89
CA MET A 818 -15.63 34.05 -23.97
C MET A 818 -14.80 32.87 -23.43
N MET A 819 -15.20 31.65 -23.76
CA MET A 819 -14.41 30.44 -23.59
C MET A 819 -13.61 30.21 -24.86
N LYS A 820 -12.30 30.44 -24.77
CA LYS A 820 -11.39 30.26 -25.89
C LYS A 820 -11.04 28.79 -26.08
N LYS A 821 -10.89 28.40 -27.34
CA LYS A 821 -10.34 27.12 -27.75
C LYS A 821 -9.04 26.79 -27.01
N ASN A 822 -8.94 25.55 -26.53
CA ASN A 822 -7.72 24.99 -25.96
C ASN A 822 -6.56 25.10 -26.98
N PRO A 823 -5.38 25.59 -26.57
CA PRO A 823 -4.25 25.73 -27.48
C PRO A 823 -3.72 24.37 -27.92
N GLY A 824 -3.66 24.15 -29.23
CA GLY A 824 -3.17 22.93 -29.86
C GLY A 824 -4.18 21.79 -29.90
N ASP A 825 -3.74 20.65 -30.43
CA ASP A 825 -4.63 19.51 -30.72
C ASP A 825 -4.74 18.51 -29.56
N TRP A 826 -4.00 18.71 -28.46
CA TRP A 826 -4.00 17.78 -27.31
C TRP A 826 -4.89 18.30 -26.18
N PHE A 827 -5.99 17.59 -25.92
CA PHE A 827 -7.03 17.94 -24.97
C PHE A 827 -6.87 17.22 -23.61
N PRO A 828 -6.66 17.93 -22.48
CA PRO A 828 -6.38 17.33 -21.19
C PRO A 828 -7.61 16.92 -20.38
N TRP A 829 -7.70 15.63 -20.04
CA TRP A 829 -8.73 15.10 -19.14
C TRP A 829 -8.20 13.97 -18.25
N CYS A 830 -8.49 14.02 -16.95
CA CYS A 830 -8.13 12.99 -15.95
C CYS A 830 -6.66 12.52 -15.94
N GLY A 831 -5.71 13.38 -16.34
CA GLY A 831 -4.28 13.05 -16.42
C GLY A 831 -3.84 12.34 -17.70
N MET A 832 -4.69 12.38 -18.72
CA MET A 832 -4.45 11.94 -20.10
C MET A 832 -4.60 13.15 -21.04
N LEU A 833 -3.99 13.06 -22.21
CA LEU A 833 -4.13 14.01 -23.32
C LEU A 833 -4.76 13.28 -24.49
N PHE A 834 -5.90 13.75 -24.99
CA PHE A 834 -6.60 13.18 -26.13
C PHE A 834 -6.34 14.06 -27.35
N ASN A 835 -5.84 13.51 -28.45
CA ASN A 835 -5.66 14.27 -29.67
C ASN A 835 -7.03 14.47 -30.34
N THR A 836 -7.48 15.72 -30.51
CA THR A 836 -8.81 16.01 -31.05
C THR A 836 -8.97 15.68 -32.54
N LYS A 837 -7.86 15.45 -33.25
CA LYS A 837 -7.85 15.07 -34.68
C LYS A 837 -7.59 13.59 -34.88
N THR A 838 -6.55 13.05 -34.24
CA THR A 838 -6.10 11.66 -34.46
C THR A 838 -6.72 10.65 -33.49
N LEU A 839 -7.38 11.14 -32.42
CA LEU A 839 -7.94 10.36 -31.32
C LEU A 839 -6.92 9.51 -30.54
N GLU A 840 -5.63 9.78 -30.76
CA GLU A 840 -4.54 9.17 -30.01
C GLU A 840 -4.46 9.73 -28.58
N VAL A 841 -3.87 8.96 -27.68
CA VAL A 841 -3.81 9.27 -26.24
C VAL A 841 -2.38 9.38 -25.73
N GLY A 842 -2.05 10.53 -25.15
CA GLY A 842 -0.77 10.84 -24.53
C GLY A 842 -0.85 10.93 -23.00
N SER A 843 0.28 10.73 -22.32
CA SER A 843 0.35 10.95 -20.86
C SER A 843 0.54 12.44 -20.50
N ASP A 844 -0.38 12.99 -19.70
CA ASP A 844 -0.25 14.36 -19.21
C ASP A 844 0.78 14.46 -18.07
N LEU A 845 1.94 15.05 -18.42
CA LEU A 845 3.02 15.31 -17.48
C LEU A 845 2.95 16.71 -16.84
N THR A 846 2.05 17.59 -17.29
CA THR A 846 1.90 18.94 -16.73
C THR A 846 1.45 18.89 -15.27
N ARG A 847 0.75 17.82 -14.86
CA ARG A 847 0.38 17.52 -13.47
C ARG A 847 1.53 17.40 -12.48
N TYR A 848 2.78 17.41 -12.95
CA TYR A 848 3.97 17.44 -12.11
C TYR A 848 4.57 18.83 -11.99
N GLN A 849 4.21 19.80 -12.84
CA GLN A 849 4.72 21.17 -12.79
C GLN A 849 4.47 21.79 -11.42
N GLY A 850 5.48 22.48 -10.89
CA GLY A 850 5.43 23.09 -9.55
C GLY A 850 5.49 22.10 -8.38
N ILE A 851 5.54 20.78 -8.62
CA ILE A 851 5.66 19.76 -7.57
C ILE A 851 7.09 19.23 -7.52
N ARG A 852 7.72 19.25 -6.34
CA ARG A 852 9.03 18.61 -6.16
C ARG A 852 8.94 17.10 -6.34
N MET A 853 9.68 16.56 -7.32
CA MET A 853 9.64 15.14 -7.67
C MET A 853 9.89 14.19 -6.49
N ARG A 854 10.72 14.58 -5.52
CA ARG A 854 10.96 13.86 -4.26
C ARG A 854 9.67 13.48 -3.54
N HIS A 855 8.69 14.37 -3.49
CA HIS A 855 7.42 14.16 -2.78
C HIS A 855 6.39 13.38 -3.61
N THR A 856 6.73 12.98 -4.84
CA THR A 856 5.95 12.03 -5.65
C THR A 856 6.30 10.56 -5.36
N LEU A 857 7.28 10.34 -4.47
CA LEU A 857 7.78 9.04 -4.06
C LEU A 857 7.73 8.94 -2.52
N THR A 858 8.03 7.74 -2.04
CA THR A 858 8.36 7.49 -0.63
C THR A 858 9.77 6.89 -0.60
N VAL A 859 10.73 7.63 -0.04
CA VAL A 859 12.12 7.19 0.08
C VAL A 859 12.29 6.42 1.39
N ASP A 860 12.85 5.22 1.26
CA ASP A 860 13.23 4.37 2.38
C ASP A 860 14.66 3.87 2.16
N VAL A 861 15.57 4.31 3.02
CA VAL A 861 17.00 3.98 2.96
C VAL A 861 17.48 3.15 4.14
N SER A 862 16.55 2.70 5.00
CA SER A 862 16.85 2.04 6.26
C SER A 862 17.45 0.63 6.07
N VAL A 863 16.80 -0.20 5.24
CA VAL A 863 17.20 -1.60 5.00
C VAL A 863 17.35 -1.84 3.50
N ASN A 864 18.54 -2.31 3.09
CA ASN A 864 18.89 -2.64 1.71
C ASN A 864 18.47 -1.54 0.70
N PRO A 865 19.00 -0.32 0.82
CA PRO A 865 18.49 0.86 0.13
C PRO A 865 18.42 0.70 -1.39
N GLY A 866 19.40 0.03 -2.00
CA GLY A 866 19.41 -0.26 -3.44
C GLY A 866 18.26 -1.16 -3.92
N ARG A 867 17.97 -2.26 -3.17
CA ARG A 867 16.85 -3.17 -3.49
C ARG A 867 15.51 -2.48 -3.26
N THR A 868 15.40 -1.73 -2.16
CA THR A 868 14.19 -0.94 -1.82
C THR A 868 13.94 0.14 -2.88
N MET A 869 14.97 0.84 -3.34
CA MET A 869 14.91 1.80 -4.43
C MET A 869 14.40 1.16 -5.72
N LYS A 870 15.00 0.05 -6.17
CA LYS A 870 14.54 -0.68 -7.37
C LYS A 870 13.04 -0.98 -7.27
N ARG A 871 12.61 -1.61 -6.18
CA ARG A 871 11.20 -1.95 -5.96
C ARG A 871 10.28 -0.72 -5.99
N LYS A 872 10.65 0.37 -5.31
CA LYS A 872 9.85 1.61 -5.28
C LYS A 872 9.74 2.28 -6.66
N LEU A 873 10.80 2.23 -7.46
CA LEU A 873 10.76 2.74 -8.84
C LEU A 873 9.83 1.90 -9.72
N LEU A 874 9.94 0.57 -9.65
CA LEU A 874 9.06 -0.35 -10.41
C LEU A 874 7.58 -0.17 -10.00
N MET A 875 7.29 -0.08 -8.69
CA MET A 875 5.93 0.17 -8.20
C MET A 875 5.37 1.53 -8.63
N SER A 876 6.22 2.54 -8.79
CA SER A 876 5.78 3.84 -9.30
C SER A 876 5.57 3.85 -10.83
N LEU A 877 6.20 2.92 -11.55
CA LEU A 877 6.13 2.80 -13.00
C LEU A 877 4.91 1.96 -13.41
N ARG A 878 4.66 0.84 -12.70
CA ARG A 878 3.59 -0.12 -12.98
C ARG A 878 2.23 0.51 -13.36
N PRO A 879 1.61 1.39 -12.56
CA PRO A 879 0.28 1.93 -12.89
C PRO A 879 0.28 2.88 -14.10
N LYS A 880 1.45 3.27 -14.63
CA LYS A 880 1.57 4.13 -15.81
C LYS A 880 1.83 3.35 -17.09
N CYS A 881 2.28 2.10 -16.99
CA CYS A 881 2.35 1.16 -18.11
C CYS A 881 0.93 0.63 -18.41
N HIS A 882 0.04 1.54 -18.80
CA HIS A 882 -1.36 1.24 -19.05
C HIS A 882 -1.64 1.09 -20.54
N ALA A 883 -2.57 0.19 -20.90
CA ALA A 883 -2.94 -0.10 -22.28
C ALA A 883 -3.28 1.14 -23.11
N ILE A 884 -4.03 2.09 -22.55
CA ILE A 884 -4.43 3.34 -23.22
C ILE A 884 -3.27 4.13 -23.87
N PHE A 885 -2.05 4.06 -23.32
CA PHE A 885 -0.89 4.77 -23.84
C PHE A 885 0.01 3.93 -24.74
N LEU A 886 -0.22 2.61 -24.76
CA LEU A 886 0.68 1.61 -25.32
C LEU A 886 0.05 0.85 -26.49
N ASP A 887 -1.28 0.81 -26.55
CA ASP A 887 -2.03 0.07 -27.56
C ASP A 887 -1.71 0.59 -28.96
N THR A 888 -1.14 -0.27 -29.82
CA THR A 888 -0.67 0.09 -31.17
C THR A 888 -1.78 0.13 -32.22
N GLU A 889 -3.00 -0.25 -31.85
CA GLU A 889 -4.19 -0.11 -32.70
C GLU A 889 -4.87 1.26 -32.46
N LEU A 890 -4.98 1.68 -31.19
CA LEU A 890 -5.48 3.00 -30.80
C LEU A 890 -4.47 4.11 -31.16
N ASN A 891 -3.20 3.90 -30.88
CA ASN A 891 -2.13 4.88 -31.06
C ASN A 891 -1.15 4.44 -32.15
N SER A 892 -0.65 5.40 -32.93
CA SER A 892 0.47 5.12 -33.83
C SER A 892 1.70 4.66 -33.07
N THR A 893 2.58 3.92 -33.76
CA THR A 893 3.85 3.48 -33.18
C THR A 893 4.70 4.66 -32.69
N GLU A 894 4.66 5.82 -33.37
CA GLU A 894 5.38 7.02 -32.94
C GLU A 894 4.84 7.55 -31.59
N VAL A 895 3.53 7.60 -31.40
CA VAL A 895 2.91 8.03 -30.14
C VAL A 895 3.18 7.03 -29.02
N CYS A 896 3.07 5.72 -29.27
CA CYS A 896 3.43 4.69 -28.29
C CYS A 896 4.90 4.81 -27.85
N VAL A 897 5.83 5.00 -28.78
CA VAL A 897 7.26 5.21 -28.48
C VAL A 897 7.47 6.49 -27.67
N SER A 898 6.78 7.59 -28.02
CA SER A 898 6.83 8.85 -27.28
C SER A 898 6.31 8.69 -25.85
N ASN A 899 5.18 8.01 -25.65
CA ASN A 899 4.62 7.70 -24.34
C ASN A 899 5.58 6.85 -23.50
N CYS A 900 6.14 5.78 -24.08
CA CYS A 900 7.15 4.95 -23.42
C CYS A 900 8.36 5.78 -22.96
N TYR A 901 8.91 6.62 -23.86
CA TYR A 901 10.03 7.51 -23.56
C TYR A 901 9.71 8.49 -22.42
N ARG A 902 8.56 9.18 -22.49
CA ARG A 902 8.12 10.16 -21.49
C ARG A 902 7.97 9.53 -20.10
N LEU A 903 7.41 8.31 -20.02
CA LEU A 903 7.25 7.55 -18.77
C LEU A 903 8.60 7.05 -18.20
N LEU A 904 9.50 6.57 -19.05
CA LEU A 904 10.86 6.18 -18.66
C LEU A 904 11.68 7.38 -18.19
N LEU A 905 11.55 8.52 -18.87
CA LEU A 905 12.20 9.77 -18.47
C LEU A 905 11.70 10.23 -17.11
N LEU A 906 10.39 10.24 -16.86
CA LEU A 906 9.83 10.51 -15.54
C LEU A 906 10.38 9.54 -14.47
N THR A 907 10.60 8.29 -14.82
CA THR A 907 11.23 7.29 -13.94
C THR A 907 12.70 7.61 -13.67
N ALA A 908 13.44 8.16 -14.65
CA ALA A 908 14.81 8.63 -14.46
C ALA A 908 14.90 9.85 -13.50
N PHE A 909 13.92 10.78 -13.53
CA PHE A 909 13.83 11.86 -12.54
C PHE A 909 13.61 11.32 -11.13
N LYS A 910 12.70 10.33 -11.00
CA LYS A 910 12.44 9.62 -9.75
C LYS A 910 13.66 8.85 -9.24
N PHE A 911 14.41 8.22 -10.14
CA PHE A 911 15.68 7.57 -9.84
C PHE A 911 16.67 8.55 -9.24
N HIS A 912 16.86 9.73 -9.85
CA HIS A 912 17.77 10.75 -9.33
C HIS A 912 17.37 11.20 -7.92
N CYS A 913 16.08 11.47 -7.69
CA CYS A 913 15.58 11.87 -6.37
C CYS A 913 15.91 10.83 -5.30
N TYR A 914 15.69 9.55 -5.60
CA TYR A 914 16.02 8.46 -4.67
C TYR A 914 17.53 8.30 -4.48
N ALA A 915 18.29 8.28 -5.57
CA ALA A 915 19.74 8.15 -5.58
C ALA A 915 20.45 9.26 -4.77
N SER A 916 19.91 10.48 -4.81
CA SER A 916 20.43 11.62 -4.04
C SER A 916 20.25 11.46 -2.53
N CYS A 917 19.30 10.62 -2.10
CA CYS A 917 19.02 10.34 -0.69
C CYS A 917 19.80 9.12 -0.16
N LEU A 918 20.57 8.43 -0.99
CA LEU A 918 21.33 7.25 -0.57
C LEU A 918 22.42 7.62 0.45
N PRO A 919 22.69 6.75 1.44
CA PRO A 919 23.75 6.98 2.41
C PRO A 919 25.13 7.13 1.77
N ASP A 920 26.02 7.84 2.46
CA ASP A 920 27.43 7.94 2.06
C ASP A 920 28.08 6.55 2.00
N LYS A 921 28.97 6.36 1.01
CA LYS A 921 29.58 5.07 0.62
C LYS A 921 28.61 4.03 0.01
N GLN A 922 27.34 4.39 -0.17
CA GLN A 922 26.34 3.57 -0.87
C GLN A 922 25.68 4.33 -2.03
N ARG A 923 26.35 5.39 -2.51
CA ARG A 923 25.86 6.22 -3.62
C ARG A 923 26.13 5.53 -4.95
N VAL A 924 25.55 6.07 -6.01
CA VAL A 924 25.67 5.51 -7.36
C VAL A 924 27.12 5.41 -7.85
N LYS A 925 27.96 6.38 -7.49
CA LYS A 925 29.39 6.37 -7.81
C LYS A 925 30.14 5.19 -7.16
N ASP A 926 29.66 4.69 -6.02
CA ASP A 926 30.33 3.66 -5.23
C ASP A 926 30.03 2.25 -5.79
N ASN A 927 28.90 2.05 -6.47
CA ASN A 927 28.55 0.77 -7.11
C ASN A 927 27.79 0.97 -8.44
N PRO A 928 28.45 1.46 -9.50
CA PRO A 928 27.79 1.77 -10.78
C PRO A 928 27.25 0.52 -11.49
N GLY A 929 27.86 -0.65 -11.29
CA GLY A 929 27.41 -1.91 -11.89
C GLY A 929 26.01 -2.31 -11.44
N PHE A 930 25.74 -2.25 -10.12
CA PHE A 930 24.41 -2.53 -9.58
C PHE A 930 23.32 -1.60 -10.16
N PHE A 931 23.60 -0.30 -10.25
CA PHE A 931 22.64 0.67 -10.80
C PHE A 931 22.47 0.53 -12.31
N HIS A 932 23.51 0.12 -13.04
CA HIS A 932 23.41 -0.20 -14.46
C HIS A 932 22.46 -1.39 -14.69
N THR A 933 22.64 -2.49 -13.96
CA THR A 933 21.71 -3.63 -14.00
C THR A 933 20.29 -3.24 -13.60
N MET A 934 20.13 -2.40 -12.57
CA MET A 934 18.81 -1.90 -12.16
C MET A 934 18.09 -1.17 -13.31
N ILE A 935 18.80 -0.34 -14.08
CA ILE A 935 18.21 0.42 -15.19
C ILE A 935 17.83 -0.53 -16.34
N TYR A 936 18.66 -1.52 -16.64
CA TYR A 936 18.31 -2.58 -17.59
C TYR A 936 17.04 -3.34 -17.16
N ASP A 937 16.95 -3.70 -15.88
CA ASP A 937 15.79 -4.38 -15.31
C ASP A 937 14.52 -3.53 -15.38
N ILE A 938 14.63 -2.20 -15.27
CA ILE A 938 13.49 -1.28 -15.45
C ILE A 938 12.96 -1.37 -16.88
N GLY A 939 13.85 -1.42 -17.89
CA GLY A 939 13.46 -1.61 -19.30
C GLY A 939 12.77 -2.95 -19.53
N CYS A 940 13.34 -4.04 -19.00
CA CYS A 940 12.74 -5.38 -19.07
C CYS A 940 11.37 -5.42 -18.39
N TYR A 941 11.26 -4.80 -17.22
CA TYR A 941 10.02 -4.74 -16.46
C TYR A 941 8.94 -3.96 -17.22
N PHE A 942 9.27 -2.80 -17.79
CA PHE A 942 8.33 -2.03 -18.61
C PHE A 942 7.80 -2.90 -19.74
N TYR A 943 8.69 -3.52 -20.52
CA TYR A 943 8.30 -4.39 -21.62
C TYR A 943 7.37 -5.51 -21.13
N SER A 944 7.71 -6.20 -20.04
CA SER A 944 6.86 -7.24 -19.46
C SER A 944 5.49 -6.73 -19.00
N GLN A 945 5.39 -5.51 -18.46
CA GLN A 945 4.08 -4.93 -18.12
C GLN A 945 3.25 -4.64 -19.38
N ALA A 946 3.88 -4.11 -20.43
CA ALA A 946 3.23 -3.83 -21.70
C ALA A 946 2.81 -5.13 -22.42
N SER A 947 3.76 -6.01 -22.75
CA SER A 947 3.55 -7.15 -23.63
C SER A 947 2.95 -8.39 -22.96
N VAL A 948 3.01 -8.50 -21.61
CA VAL A 948 2.49 -9.69 -20.90
C VAL A 948 1.31 -9.33 -20.02
N GLN A 949 1.45 -8.33 -19.15
CA GLN A 949 0.39 -8.04 -18.17
C GLN A 949 -0.82 -7.35 -18.81
N SER A 950 -0.61 -6.45 -19.76
CA SER A 950 -1.72 -5.78 -20.46
C SER A 950 -2.47 -6.76 -21.36
N VAL A 951 -1.76 -7.61 -22.10
CA VAL A 951 -2.37 -8.71 -22.90
C VAL A 951 -3.16 -9.66 -22.02
N ARG A 952 -2.63 -10.07 -20.86
CA ARG A 952 -3.40 -10.92 -19.91
C ARG A 952 -4.69 -10.26 -19.44
N LYS A 953 -4.67 -8.95 -19.25
CA LYS A 953 -5.79 -8.19 -18.71
C LYS A 953 -6.87 -7.92 -19.77
N PHE A 954 -6.47 -7.45 -20.95
CA PHE A 954 -7.39 -6.99 -21.99
C PHE A 954 -7.62 -8.03 -23.10
N GLY A 955 -6.82 -9.10 -23.17
CA GLY A 955 -6.92 -10.12 -24.21
C GLY A 955 -6.74 -9.50 -25.60
N ASP A 956 -7.61 -9.90 -26.52
CA ASP A 956 -7.57 -9.47 -27.93
C ASP A 956 -7.93 -8.00 -28.12
N LYS A 957 -8.49 -7.34 -27.09
CA LYS A 957 -8.76 -5.89 -27.11
C LYS A 957 -7.49 -5.04 -26.98
N PHE A 958 -6.30 -5.64 -26.86
CA PHE A 958 -5.04 -4.92 -26.70
C PHE A 958 -3.93 -5.47 -27.61
N LEU A 959 -3.28 -4.56 -28.35
CA LEU A 959 -2.14 -4.87 -29.21
C LEU A 959 -0.91 -4.07 -28.82
N PHE A 960 0.27 -4.69 -28.83
CA PHE A 960 1.53 -4.01 -28.51
C PHE A 960 2.69 -4.50 -29.37
N ASP A 961 2.98 -3.75 -30.43
CA ASP A 961 3.97 -4.15 -31.44
C ASP A 961 5.36 -3.51 -31.27
N VAL A 962 5.63 -2.84 -30.14
CA VAL A 962 6.93 -2.21 -29.90
C VAL A 962 7.95 -3.27 -29.45
N PRO A 963 9.06 -3.51 -30.18
CA PRO A 963 10.02 -4.56 -29.83
C PRO A 963 10.77 -4.32 -28.51
N SER A 964 11.15 -5.40 -27.84
CA SER A 964 11.95 -5.36 -26.59
C SER A 964 13.27 -4.57 -26.74
N ASP A 965 13.94 -4.69 -27.90
CA ASP A 965 15.17 -3.95 -28.19
C ASP A 965 14.94 -2.43 -28.22
N VAL A 966 13.80 -1.99 -28.77
CA VAL A 966 13.40 -0.58 -28.80
C VAL A 966 13.12 -0.09 -27.38
N MET A 967 12.39 -0.88 -26.57
CA MET A 967 12.14 -0.54 -25.17
C MET A 967 13.44 -0.36 -24.38
N GLN A 968 14.41 -1.26 -24.57
CA GLN A 968 15.71 -1.15 -23.91
C GLN A 968 16.47 0.09 -24.37
N TRP A 969 16.45 0.39 -25.67
CA TRP A 969 17.04 1.61 -26.21
C TRP A 969 16.42 2.87 -25.57
N LEU A 970 15.09 2.93 -25.48
CA LEU A 970 14.36 4.05 -24.87
C LEU A 970 14.73 4.21 -23.39
N CYS A 971 14.88 3.11 -22.66
CA CYS A 971 15.28 3.13 -21.26
C CYS A 971 16.68 3.75 -21.10
N TRP A 972 17.67 3.27 -21.86
CA TRP A 972 19.02 3.84 -21.83
C TRP A 972 19.02 5.32 -22.21
N TYR A 973 18.33 5.68 -23.29
CA TYR A 973 18.28 7.05 -23.78
C TYR A 973 17.66 8.00 -22.75
N ALA A 974 16.51 7.65 -22.18
CA ALA A 974 15.82 8.44 -21.15
C ALA A 974 16.68 8.67 -19.90
N PHE A 975 17.33 7.63 -19.38
CA PHE A 975 18.21 7.76 -18.21
C PHE A 975 19.44 8.59 -18.50
N ILE A 976 20.08 8.41 -19.67
CA ILE A 976 21.21 9.24 -20.09
C ILE A 976 20.81 10.72 -20.14
N MET A 977 19.63 11.05 -20.67
CA MET A 977 19.14 12.43 -20.76
C MET A 977 19.05 13.11 -19.40
N LYS A 978 18.50 12.44 -18.37
CA LYS A 978 18.46 13.01 -17.02
C LYS A 978 19.82 12.99 -16.32
N MET A 979 20.58 11.90 -16.40
CA MET A 979 21.85 11.77 -15.68
C MET A 979 22.93 12.75 -16.18
N LYS A 980 22.89 13.16 -17.46
CA LYS A 980 23.77 14.21 -18.02
C LYS A 980 23.69 15.53 -17.26
N CYS A 981 22.52 15.87 -16.71
CA CYS A 981 22.32 17.09 -15.92
C CYS A 981 23.09 17.07 -14.58
N HIS A 982 23.58 15.90 -14.15
CA HIS A 982 24.27 15.69 -12.88
C HIS A 982 25.57 14.89 -13.10
N SER A 983 26.36 15.30 -14.10
CA SER A 983 27.55 14.58 -14.58
C SER A 983 28.55 14.21 -13.48
N SER A 984 28.75 15.08 -12.48
CA SER A 984 29.64 14.86 -11.35
C SER A 984 29.27 13.62 -10.51
N SER A 985 27.97 13.32 -10.39
CA SER A 985 27.47 12.21 -9.56
C SER A 985 27.36 10.89 -10.34
N TYR A 986 27.26 10.95 -11.67
CA TYR A 986 26.91 9.79 -12.51
C TYR A 986 27.89 9.52 -13.66
N LYS A 987 29.09 10.10 -13.67
CA LYS A 987 30.06 9.99 -14.78
C LYS A 987 30.27 8.55 -15.27
N ARG A 988 30.67 7.64 -14.35
CA ARG A 988 30.94 6.23 -14.68
C ARG A 988 29.69 5.48 -15.13
N LEU A 989 28.56 5.64 -14.44
CA LEU A 989 27.29 5.03 -14.82
C LEU A 989 26.85 5.50 -16.22
N THR A 990 26.96 6.80 -16.51
CA THR A 990 26.59 7.37 -17.80
C THR A 990 27.46 6.84 -18.94
N GLN A 991 28.75 6.61 -18.70
CA GLN A 991 29.64 5.97 -19.67
C GLN A 991 29.21 4.53 -19.99
N MET A 992 28.89 3.75 -18.96
CA MET A 992 28.38 2.37 -19.12
C MET A 992 27.06 2.36 -19.89
N MET A 993 26.11 3.25 -19.56
CA MET A 993 24.84 3.36 -20.28
C MET A 993 25.04 3.77 -21.74
N LYS A 994 25.98 4.68 -22.04
CA LYS A 994 26.31 5.06 -23.43
C LYS A 994 26.87 3.88 -24.23
N GLN A 995 27.66 3.01 -23.61
CA GLN A 995 28.15 1.79 -24.24
C GLN A 995 27.00 0.83 -24.54
N SER A 996 26.12 0.58 -23.58
CA SER A 996 24.91 -0.24 -23.77
C SER A 996 23.99 0.32 -24.86
N LEU A 997 23.74 1.64 -24.85
CA LEU A 997 22.96 2.31 -25.88
C LEU A 997 23.56 2.08 -27.27
N LYS A 998 24.88 2.22 -27.44
CA LYS A 998 25.57 1.97 -28.72
C LYS A 998 25.42 0.51 -29.17
N SER A 999 25.52 -0.44 -28.24
CA SER A 999 25.32 -1.87 -28.55
C SER A 999 23.88 -2.15 -29.01
N THR A 1000 22.88 -1.59 -28.32
CA THR A 1000 21.47 -1.71 -28.73
C THR A 1000 21.20 -1.01 -30.06
N GLU A 1001 21.80 0.16 -30.31
CA GLU A 1001 21.71 0.85 -31.62
C GLU A 1001 22.26 0.00 -32.77
N LYS A 1002 23.37 -0.71 -32.55
CA LYS A 1002 23.93 -1.64 -33.56
C LYS A 1002 22.96 -2.77 -33.86
N LEU A 1003 22.30 -3.34 -32.84
CA LEU A 1003 21.30 -4.40 -33.02
C LEU A 1003 20.07 -3.90 -33.79
N LEU A 1004 19.56 -2.72 -33.44
CA LEU A 1004 18.42 -2.11 -34.12
C LEU A 1004 18.74 -1.78 -35.59
N ARG A 1005 19.94 -1.26 -35.87
CA ARG A 1005 20.40 -0.95 -37.25
C ARG A 1005 20.55 -2.17 -38.14
N LYS A 1006 20.76 -3.36 -37.57
CA LYS A 1006 20.76 -4.62 -38.33
C LYS A 1006 19.35 -4.98 -38.82
N LYS A 1007 18.31 -4.56 -38.08
CA LYS A 1007 16.90 -4.79 -38.44
C LYS A 1007 16.39 -3.72 -39.42
N ASP A 1008 16.62 -2.45 -39.09
CA ASP A 1008 16.36 -1.31 -39.98
C ASP A 1008 17.34 -0.17 -39.68
N LYS A 1009 18.04 0.26 -40.72
CA LYS A 1009 19.09 1.30 -40.66
C LYS A 1009 18.57 2.65 -40.17
N THR A 1010 17.28 2.93 -40.34
CA THR A 1010 16.65 4.22 -40.04
C THR A 1010 16.02 4.30 -38.65
N ILE A 1011 15.69 3.16 -38.00
CA ILE A 1011 15.03 3.10 -36.68
C ILE A 1011 15.71 4.02 -35.66
N ALA A 1012 17.04 3.92 -35.51
CA ALA A 1012 17.75 4.70 -34.49
C ALA A 1012 17.67 6.23 -34.75
N LYS A 1013 17.55 6.66 -36.01
CA LYS A 1013 17.37 8.07 -36.37
C LYS A 1013 15.92 8.50 -36.09
N SER A 1014 14.95 7.65 -36.42
CA SER A 1014 13.53 7.88 -36.12
C SER A 1014 13.27 7.97 -34.61
N LEU A 1015 13.79 7.04 -33.80
CA LEU A 1015 13.64 7.07 -32.35
C LEU A 1015 14.23 8.35 -31.73
N LYS A 1016 15.39 8.81 -32.20
CA LYS A 1016 15.98 10.09 -31.75
C LYS A 1016 15.15 11.31 -32.15
N ARG A 1017 14.46 11.25 -33.29
CA ARG A 1017 13.52 12.29 -33.74
C ARG A 1017 12.31 12.34 -32.79
N VAL A 1018 11.66 11.20 -32.57
CA VAL A 1018 10.47 11.09 -31.71
C VAL A 1018 10.75 11.48 -30.26
N CYS A 1019 11.86 11.00 -29.67
CA CYS A 1019 12.19 11.33 -28.28
C CYS A 1019 12.69 12.77 -28.09
N GLY A 1020 13.11 13.44 -29.16
CA GLY A 1020 13.75 14.75 -29.11
C GLY A 1020 15.16 14.74 -28.47
N ARG A 1021 15.86 15.86 -28.62
CA ARG A 1021 17.20 16.08 -28.03
C ARG A 1021 17.17 16.76 -26.67
N ASN A 1022 16.04 17.36 -26.31
CA ASN A 1022 15.89 18.15 -25.10
C ASN A 1022 14.90 17.48 -24.15
N ILE A 1023 15.10 17.69 -22.84
CA ILE A 1023 14.10 17.32 -21.84
C ILE A 1023 12.82 18.14 -22.12
N PRO A 1024 11.62 17.51 -22.15
CA PRO A 1024 10.35 18.22 -22.33
C PRO A 1024 10.20 19.37 -21.32
N VAL A 1025 9.65 20.51 -21.74
CA VAL A 1025 9.53 21.72 -20.91
C VAL A 1025 8.78 21.44 -19.60
N GLU A 1026 7.76 20.59 -19.68
CA GLU A 1026 6.96 20.13 -18.56
C GLU A 1026 7.80 19.43 -17.48
N LEU A 1027 8.92 18.80 -17.88
CA LEU A 1027 9.89 18.14 -17.01
C LEU A 1027 11.13 18.99 -16.69
N LYS A 1028 11.36 20.11 -17.39
CA LYS A 1028 12.52 21.00 -17.12
C LYS A 1028 12.39 21.74 -15.78
N ALA A 1029 11.16 22.03 -15.35
CA ALA A 1029 10.86 22.72 -14.09
C ALA A 1029 11.00 21.83 -12.83
N LEU A 1030 11.55 20.61 -12.96
CA LEU A 1030 11.54 19.52 -11.98
C LEU A 1030 12.93 19.01 -11.60
#